data_AF-A0A356ENE2-F1
#
_entry.id   AF-A0A356ENE2-F1
#
_cell.length_a   1.000
_cell.length_b   1.000
_cell.length_c   1.000
_cell.angle_alpha   90.00
_cell.angle_beta   90.00
_cell.angle_gamma   90.00
#
_symmetry.space_group_name_H-M   'P 1'
#
loop_
_entity.id
_entity.type
_entity.pdbx_description
1 polymer ?
#
loop_
_entity_poly.entity_id
_entity_poly.type
_entity_poly.pdbx_seq_one_letter_code
_entity_poly.pdbx_strand_id
1 'polypeptide(L)'
;MIPLLSALLVASLALPAGAVDYYWNVVNPATGFVSEAANWSLVDGSAGAVPAAGDVAWLRNDGVAHIDADHVFAGSLSDIYVGDGDTTNPLFPPSAGHVVQTGGTLNHTLRVIIGNNGAPGTSTFNVEGGTIAQTGTTGGGEFTVGRGSTATMTMSGNATLSRLNVGNSYTYIGRNAMGNGTLTMYNTSALNLGAHMRIGNTGGATGAVTMNDSSRITIGGHATADRNRLYMGWEGTGTLTMNDTASLSVGQNTFVGYGTATANGNATFEMRHNSTASLAGLWVGYGVNNPSWDQSYYGVGTLNLYDSATIAVNVNLRAGTWNYSQGAINLYDNSTVTVKEAVEIGESSSNNGGYLNPGPGGVGVLTVNDNATLTATGEVRVGRYEYAHGTMTIASTTGTATVNANGGVCVGSQSAEGTLNLRSGGVLNTTYVTMGTTAPTLLGSNLATLNLDGGILRAKGTQYNFIADGSGGVVTGHAYVQSGGAIIDSNNADITVKVALEADVTSPGGGLTKEGLGTLVLASGLDTYTGTTNVNKGSLFAFSNPGYSLGAISVKQGAAIGSAQWDSSADTIETNPLAGEANLAASSLSFENGASMTAVILGDLSAPFSANRITVGSLTAAGGTATVGVDLAGAALTGSGNYTLVNYSTTSGVTFLPRLDVLGTIGVNVTDNGLGTVSLAFAPIDNYWTSGGANNNYTTTGNWSSYVPNGTNRRALFDGVGETVNLNANVTLSSLTFNSGGFDLAPVSAYKLTMDSTIALSAHINNIGGSNTISAPIDLSKNTRITVVDDPGTVDVVESLTISGTIGGTGGIEKAGAGTLVVSSFADGAAGDLVLGGGVFSYIGATGSTGRGLAIMAASTVNVDSAAATLTLNGNLSGAGGSLTKTGAGTIEVRSPSASSAVVSSLTITGGGLAIDGLSGTTQLDVTGGFSMATSSASAMPTSGRLTLSGDTVLNVAGYSAIGTYGGTASLTMNDNAMYKGTSGRVGGMYRNLLTSDYNTVAIEMNGNAAIEFTSFFNIGETYSNVTATLNGASSITAGSIDFGWGDETNSIGVLNGTSSLTTTGTGILSVGRTGANAKGS
;
A
#
# COMPACT_ATOMS: atom_id res chain seq x y z
N MET A 1 30.00 -75.96 -45.68
CA MET A 1 31.40 -75.57 -45.41
C MET A 1 31.57 -74.14 -45.90
N ILE A 2 32.11 -73.26 -45.06
CA ILE A 2 32.51 -71.84 -45.28
C ILE A 2 31.39 -70.77 -45.17
N PRO A 3 31.34 -70.02 -44.04
CA PRO A 3 30.57 -68.78 -43.92
C PRO A 3 31.41 -67.55 -43.49
N LEU A 4 30.83 -66.35 -43.67
CA LEU A 4 31.17 -65.03 -43.09
C LEU A 4 32.58 -64.44 -43.35
N LEU A 5 32.73 -63.61 -44.41
CA LEU A 5 33.39 -62.28 -44.36
C LEU A 5 33.37 -61.62 -45.76
N SER A 6 32.34 -60.83 -46.08
CA SER A 6 32.33 -60.00 -47.31
C SER A 6 31.29 -58.87 -47.21
N ALA A 7 31.63 -57.84 -46.42
CA ALA A 7 31.02 -56.50 -46.50
C ALA A 7 31.86 -55.49 -45.70
N LEU A 8 33.11 -55.25 -46.11
CA LEU A 8 33.94 -54.18 -45.55
C LEU A 8 33.90 -52.95 -46.48
N LEU A 9 32.85 -52.16 -46.28
CA LEU A 9 32.81 -50.69 -46.27
C LEU A 9 33.94 -49.95 -47.04
N VAL A 10 33.71 -49.65 -48.31
CA VAL A 10 34.28 -48.45 -48.95
C VAL A 10 33.21 -47.37 -48.88
N ALA A 11 33.09 -46.73 -47.72
CA ALA A 11 32.47 -45.42 -47.66
C ALA A 11 33.52 -44.45 -48.24
N SER A 12 33.33 -44.02 -49.49
CA SER A 12 34.07 -42.89 -50.03
C SER A 12 33.90 -41.72 -49.07
N LEU A 13 34.97 -41.32 -48.39
CA LEU A 13 35.04 -40.00 -47.77
C LEU A 13 34.96 -38.98 -48.92
N ALA A 14 33.74 -38.64 -49.33
CA ALA A 14 33.50 -37.40 -50.02
C ALA A 14 33.83 -36.32 -49.00
N LEU A 15 35.05 -35.76 -49.10
CA LEU A 15 35.34 -34.50 -48.43
C LEU A 15 34.22 -33.54 -48.82
N PRO A 16 33.57 -32.85 -47.87
CA PRO A 16 32.54 -31.89 -48.20
C PRO A 16 33.12 -30.95 -49.25
N ALA A 17 32.46 -30.86 -50.41
CA ALA A 17 32.82 -29.89 -51.42
C ALA A 17 32.86 -28.52 -50.72
N GLY A 18 33.98 -27.80 -50.86
CA GLY A 18 34.10 -26.47 -50.27
C GLY A 18 32.96 -25.58 -50.80
N ALA A 19 32.48 -24.67 -49.96
CA ALA A 19 31.45 -23.71 -50.34
C ALA A 19 31.86 -23.00 -51.64
N VAL A 20 30.99 -23.01 -52.64
CA VAL A 20 31.22 -22.29 -53.90
C VAL A 20 30.59 -20.91 -53.80
N ASP A 21 31.31 -19.89 -54.25
CA ASP A 21 30.82 -18.51 -54.30
C ASP A 21 30.07 -18.24 -55.60
N TYR A 22 28.81 -17.80 -55.48
CA TYR A 22 27.96 -17.39 -56.60
C TYR A 22 27.61 -15.91 -56.52
N TYR A 23 27.65 -15.24 -57.65
CA TYR A 23 27.43 -13.80 -57.79
C TYR A 23 26.17 -13.53 -58.61
N TRP A 24 25.28 -12.72 -58.06
CA TRP A 24 24.11 -12.21 -58.74
C TRP A 24 24.55 -11.33 -59.93
N ASN A 25 24.05 -11.63 -61.13
CA ASN A 25 24.51 -10.99 -62.37
C ASN A 25 23.44 -10.11 -63.05
N VAL A 26 22.25 -9.99 -62.46
CA VAL A 26 21.15 -9.18 -63.00
C VAL A 26 21.40 -7.71 -62.65
N VAL A 27 21.71 -6.86 -63.63
CA VAL A 27 21.97 -5.42 -63.40
C VAL A 27 20.69 -4.57 -63.47
N ASN A 28 20.63 -3.50 -62.67
CA ASN A 28 19.52 -2.53 -62.63
C ASN A 28 19.18 -1.96 -64.03
N PRO A 29 17.89 -1.77 -64.37
CA PRO A 29 16.67 -1.89 -63.54
C PRO A 29 16.03 -3.28 -63.53
N ALA A 30 16.76 -4.33 -63.91
CA ALA A 30 16.17 -5.66 -63.99
C ALA A 30 15.96 -6.32 -62.61
N THR A 31 14.86 -7.05 -62.49
CA THR A 31 14.51 -7.93 -61.37
C THR A 31 14.61 -9.38 -61.82
N GLY A 32 15.00 -10.30 -60.95
CA GLY A 32 15.06 -11.73 -61.27
C GLY A 32 14.81 -12.61 -60.04
N PHE A 33 14.37 -13.85 -60.26
CA PHE A 33 14.14 -14.80 -59.18
C PHE A 33 15.43 -15.54 -58.79
N VAL A 34 15.63 -15.80 -57.50
CA VAL A 34 16.85 -16.48 -56.99
C VAL A 34 16.99 -17.92 -57.46
N SER A 35 15.90 -18.57 -57.86
CA SER A 35 15.87 -19.95 -58.36
C SER A 35 16.20 -20.08 -59.85
N GLU A 36 16.49 -18.98 -60.55
CA GLU A 36 16.84 -18.99 -61.97
C GLU A 36 18.36 -18.99 -62.14
N ALA A 37 18.92 -20.10 -62.63
CA ALA A 37 20.36 -20.25 -62.82
C ALA A 37 20.99 -19.14 -63.69
N ALA A 38 20.24 -18.61 -64.67
CA ALA A 38 20.71 -17.52 -65.55
C ALA A 38 21.05 -16.23 -64.80
N ASN A 39 20.49 -16.03 -63.60
CA ASN A 39 20.69 -14.85 -62.77
C ASN A 39 21.94 -14.95 -61.87
N TRP A 40 22.68 -16.07 -61.96
CA TRP A 40 23.88 -16.34 -61.18
C TRP A 40 25.11 -16.52 -62.08
N SER A 41 26.27 -16.19 -61.53
CA SER A 41 27.58 -16.38 -62.16
C SER A 41 28.60 -16.88 -61.13
N LEU A 42 29.57 -17.67 -61.58
CA LEU A 42 30.69 -18.08 -60.73
C LEU A 42 31.74 -16.95 -60.64
N VAL A 43 32.69 -17.09 -59.72
CA VAL A 43 33.82 -16.14 -59.54
C VAL A 43 34.55 -15.86 -60.86
N ASP A 44 34.64 -16.83 -61.78
CA ASP A 44 35.32 -16.71 -63.07
C ASP A 44 34.48 -16.02 -64.17
N GLY A 45 33.26 -15.58 -63.84
CA GLY A 45 32.34 -14.90 -64.76
C GLY A 45 31.55 -15.85 -65.67
N SER A 46 31.73 -17.17 -65.56
CA SER A 46 30.90 -18.13 -66.29
C SER A 46 29.46 -18.13 -65.77
N ALA A 47 28.49 -18.33 -66.67
CA ALA A 47 27.07 -18.46 -66.31
C ALA A 47 26.91 -19.62 -65.32
N GLY A 48 26.34 -19.31 -64.15
CA GLY A 48 26.34 -20.19 -62.99
C GLY A 48 25.12 -21.10 -62.90
N ALA A 49 25.13 -21.93 -61.85
CA ALA A 49 23.97 -22.65 -61.35
C ALA A 49 23.33 -21.86 -60.19
N VAL A 50 22.11 -22.23 -59.79
CA VAL A 50 21.49 -21.71 -58.55
C VAL A 50 22.33 -22.17 -57.35
N PRO A 51 22.65 -21.29 -56.38
CA PRO A 51 23.37 -21.68 -55.17
C PRO A 51 22.66 -22.82 -54.43
N ALA A 52 23.41 -23.87 -54.09
CA ALA A 52 22.91 -25.05 -53.41
C ALA A 52 23.30 -25.07 -51.92
N ALA A 53 22.93 -26.13 -51.21
CA ALA A 53 23.21 -26.26 -49.78
C ALA A 53 24.72 -26.18 -49.49
N GLY A 54 25.11 -25.29 -48.57
CA GLY A 54 26.50 -25.04 -48.20
C GLY A 54 27.23 -23.99 -49.05
N ASP A 55 26.62 -23.49 -50.14
CA ASP A 55 27.22 -22.47 -51.00
C ASP A 55 27.06 -21.06 -50.43
N VAL A 56 27.78 -20.09 -51.01
CA VAL A 56 27.72 -18.67 -50.65
C VAL A 56 27.06 -17.87 -51.77
N ALA A 57 26.09 -17.04 -51.43
CA ALA A 57 25.41 -16.13 -52.37
C ALA A 57 25.84 -14.68 -52.16
N TRP A 58 26.34 -14.04 -53.22
CA TRP A 58 26.78 -12.64 -53.26
C TRP A 58 25.88 -11.82 -54.19
N LEU A 59 25.09 -10.91 -53.64
CA LEU A 59 24.22 -10.01 -54.39
C LEU A 59 24.85 -8.62 -54.45
N ARG A 60 25.81 -8.43 -55.37
CA ARG A 60 26.69 -7.24 -55.46
C ARG A 60 26.44 -6.42 -56.73
N ASN A 61 25.19 -6.07 -56.98
CA ASN A 61 24.83 -5.15 -58.06
C ASN A 61 23.52 -4.43 -57.71
N ASP A 62 23.19 -3.39 -58.47
CA ASP A 62 21.99 -2.56 -58.24
C ASP A 62 20.66 -3.25 -58.65
N GLY A 63 20.69 -4.47 -59.19
CA GLY A 63 19.48 -5.23 -59.53
C GLY A 63 18.79 -5.82 -58.31
N VAL A 64 17.52 -6.20 -58.46
CA VAL A 64 16.70 -6.71 -57.33
C VAL A 64 16.50 -8.21 -57.45
N ALA A 65 16.95 -8.96 -56.46
CA ALA A 65 16.67 -10.39 -56.34
C ALA A 65 15.32 -10.61 -55.64
N HIS A 66 14.47 -11.43 -56.25
CA HIS A 66 13.16 -11.80 -55.74
C HIS A 66 13.16 -13.21 -55.14
N ILE A 67 12.54 -13.34 -53.98
CA ILE A 67 12.29 -14.62 -53.28
C ILE A 67 10.80 -14.69 -52.99
N ASP A 68 10.15 -15.79 -53.33
CA ASP A 68 8.76 -16.07 -52.96
C ASP A 68 8.58 -17.54 -52.56
N ALA A 69 7.33 -18.00 -52.44
CA ALA A 69 7.05 -19.39 -52.04
C ALA A 69 7.49 -20.44 -53.06
N ASP A 70 7.53 -20.10 -54.34
CA ASP A 70 7.85 -21.01 -55.45
C ASP A 70 9.31 -20.86 -55.90
N HIS A 71 9.94 -19.73 -55.58
CA HIS A 71 11.28 -19.36 -56.01
C HIS A 71 12.25 -19.18 -54.83
N VAL A 72 12.64 -20.29 -54.20
CA VAL A 72 13.61 -20.34 -53.10
C VAL A 72 14.93 -20.99 -53.52
N PHE A 73 15.98 -20.79 -52.72
CA PHE A 73 17.26 -21.49 -52.90
C PHE A 73 17.14 -23.01 -52.65
N ALA A 74 18.00 -23.79 -53.31
CA ALA A 74 18.05 -25.23 -53.15
C ALA A 74 18.78 -25.60 -51.84
N GLY A 75 18.06 -25.59 -50.72
CA GLY A 75 18.58 -26.01 -49.41
C GLY A 75 19.01 -24.85 -48.51
N SER A 76 19.99 -25.10 -47.61
CA SER A 76 20.49 -24.09 -46.67
C SER A 76 21.84 -23.55 -47.13
N LEU A 77 21.90 -22.27 -47.49
CA LEU A 77 23.15 -21.63 -47.88
C LEU A 77 24.12 -21.54 -46.70
N SER A 78 25.42 -21.47 -46.94
CA SER A 78 26.39 -21.12 -45.90
C SER A 78 26.22 -19.67 -45.49
N ASP A 79 26.42 -18.78 -46.45
CA ASP A 79 26.43 -17.34 -46.26
C ASP A 79 25.65 -16.63 -47.36
N ILE A 80 25.02 -15.52 -47.01
CA ILE A 80 24.31 -14.64 -47.94
C ILE A 80 24.79 -13.21 -47.71
N TYR A 81 25.25 -12.55 -48.77
CA TYR A 81 25.72 -11.18 -48.74
C TYR A 81 24.89 -10.33 -49.70
N VAL A 82 24.27 -9.26 -49.19
CA VAL A 82 23.46 -8.31 -49.97
C VAL A 82 24.20 -6.98 -50.02
N GLY A 83 24.95 -6.75 -51.09
CA GLY A 83 25.90 -5.66 -51.27
C GLY A 83 27.19 -5.84 -50.49
N ASP A 84 28.31 -5.53 -51.13
CA ASP A 84 29.65 -5.75 -50.58
C ASP A 84 30.66 -4.74 -51.14
N GLY A 85 31.57 -4.29 -50.29
CA GLY A 85 32.60 -3.30 -50.60
C GLY A 85 33.98 -3.87 -50.94
N ASP A 86 34.15 -5.20 -50.96
CA ASP A 86 35.44 -5.83 -51.19
C ASP A 86 35.92 -5.61 -52.62
N THR A 87 37.07 -4.94 -52.75
CA THR A 87 37.71 -4.63 -54.03
C THR A 87 38.58 -5.77 -54.57
N THR A 88 38.75 -6.87 -53.84
CA THR A 88 39.67 -7.95 -54.22
C THR A 88 39.18 -8.82 -55.37
N ASN A 89 37.88 -8.79 -55.70
CA ASN A 89 37.33 -9.47 -56.88
C ASN A 89 37.10 -8.46 -58.03
N PRO A 90 38.00 -8.40 -59.04
CA PRO A 90 37.91 -7.42 -60.11
C PRO A 90 36.76 -7.65 -61.09
N LEU A 91 36.13 -8.84 -61.10
CA LEU A 91 35.02 -9.16 -62.01
C LEU A 91 33.67 -8.64 -61.50
N PHE A 92 33.54 -8.41 -60.19
CA PHE A 92 32.33 -7.90 -59.56
C PHE A 92 32.70 -6.71 -58.67
N PRO A 93 32.68 -5.48 -59.20
CA PRO A 93 33.10 -4.31 -58.45
C PRO A 93 32.20 -4.10 -57.21
N PRO A 94 32.70 -3.41 -56.17
CA PRO A 94 31.91 -3.00 -55.03
C PRO A 94 30.57 -2.37 -55.44
N SER A 95 29.48 -2.84 -54.87
CA SER A 95 28.13 -2.36 -55.18
C SER A 95 27.18 -2.59 -54.01
N ALA A 96 26.05 -1.87 -54.01
CA ALA A 96 24.91 -2.19 -53.18
C ALA A 96 24.31 -3.54 -53.61
N GLY A 97 23.35 -4.03 -52.83
CA GLY A 97 22.53 -5.17 -53.21
C GLY A 97 21.10 -4.96 -52.74
N HIS A 98 20.15 -5.52 -53.48
CA HIS A 98 18.72 -5.34 -53.20
C HIS A 98 17.98 -6.68 -53.25
N VAL A 99 17.21 -6.98 -52.22
CA VAL A 99 16.37 -8.19 -52.13
C VAL A 99 14.94 -7.83 -51.76
N VAL A 100 13.99 -8.48 -52.41
CA VAL A 100 12.57 -8.49 -52.03
C VAL A 100 12.14 -9.93 -51.81
N GLN A 101 11.66 -10.23 -50.60
CA GLN A 101 11.08 -11.52 -50.25
C GLN A 101 9.59 -11.35 -49.93
N THR A 102 8.72 -11.95 -50.75
CA THR A 102 7.26 -11.90 -50.55
C THR A 102 6.70 -13.17 -49.92
N GLY A 103 7.50 -14.24 -49.84
CA GLY A 103 7.11 -15.55 -49.31
C GLY A 103 8.28 -16.52 -49.17
N GLY A 104 7.98 -17.80 -48.98
CA GLY A 104 9.00 -18.88 -48.92
C GLY A 104 9.88 -18.86 -47.66
N THR A 105 10.80 -19.82 -47.57
CA THR A 105 11.77 -19.94 -46.47
C THR A 105 13.19 -19.84 -47.02
N LEU A 106 13.89 -18.76 -46.64
CA LEU A 106 15.32 -18.58 -46.88
C LEU A 106 16.12 -19.25 -45.76
N ASN A 107 16.69 -20.42 -46.03
CA ASN A 107 17.52 -21.13 -45.06
C ASN A 107 19.00 -20.76 -45.22
N HIS A 108 19.67 -20.50 -44.11
CA HIS A 108 21.11 -20.33 -44.06
C HIS A 108 21.72 -21.05 -42.85
N THR A 109 23.00 -21.39 -42.89
CA THR A 109 23.68 -22.11 -41.80
C THR A 109 24.57 -21.19 -40.97
N LEU A 110 25.30 -20.26 -41.60
CA LEU A 110 26.24 -19.37 -40.92
C LEU A 110 25.79 -17.91 -40.94
N ARG A 111 25.75 -17.24 -42.10
CA ARG A 111 25.60 -15.77 -42.13
C ARG A 111 24.57 -15.24 -43.11
N VAL A 112 23.94 -14.14 -42.72
CA VAL A 112 23.25 -13.21 -43.64
C VAL A 112 23.75 -11.81 -43.31
N ILE A 113 24.34 -11.13 -44.29
CA ILE A 113 24.90 -9.79 -44.13
C ILE A 113 24.35 -8.88 -45.21
N ILE A 114 23.69 -7.79 -44.80
CA ILE A 114 23.16 -6.76 -45.68
C ILE A 114 24.06 -5.53 -45.53
N GLY A 115 24.74 -5.15 -46.60
CA GLY A 115 25.77 -4.11 -46.64
C GLY A 115 27.04 -4.56 -45.92
N ASN A 116 27.98 -5.17 -46.65
CA ASN A 116 29.24 -5.66 -46.10
C ASN A 116 30.43 -4.76 -46.50
N ASN A 117 31.37 -4.55 -45.57
CA ASN A 117 32.72 -4.02 -45.79
C ASN A 117 32.82 -2.74 -46.67
N GLY A 118 31.98 -1.74 -46.41
CA GLY A 118 32.05 -0.48 -47.17
C GLY A 118 31.36 -0.53 -48.53
N ALA A 119 30.37 -1.42 -48.72
CA ALA A 119 29.51 -1.44 -49.90
C ALA A 119 29.03 -0.01 -50.24
N PRO A 120 29.20 0.47 -51.49
CA PRO A 120 28.77 1.81 -51.88
C PRO A 120 27.24 1.89 -51.91
N GLY A 121 26.69 3.07 -51.62
CA GLY A 121 25.25 3.28 -51.57
C GLY A 121 24.58 2.67 -50.33
N THR A 122 23.35 2.18 -50.48
CA THR A 122 22.56 1.56 -49.41
C THR A 122 22.04 0.22 -49.87
N SER A 123 22.51 -0.87 -49.26
CA SER A 123 21.96 -2.20 -49.50
C SER A 123 20.59 -2.35 -48.84
N THR A 124 19.64 -3.01 -49.50
CA THR A 124 18.28 -3.18 -48.98
C THR A 124 17.81 -4.63 -48.98
N PHE A 125 17.06 -5.02 -47.96
CA PHE A 125 16.35 -6.30 -47.91
C PHE A 125 14.93 -6.07 -47.39
N ASN A 126 13.92 -6.17 -48.26
CA ASN A 126 12.51 -6.05 -47.89
C ASN A 126 11.88 -7.45 -47.77
N VAL A 127 11.34 -7.79 -46.61
CA VAL A 127 10.67 -9.06 -46.31
C VAL A 127 9.19 -8.76 -46.05
N GLU A 128 8.37 -8.92 -47.06
CA GLU A 128 6.92 -8.68 -47.02
C GLU A 128 6.14 -9.90 -46.50
N GLY A 129 6.76 -11.08 -46.59
CA GLY A 129 6.23 -12.34 -46.08
C GLY A 129 7.29 -13.44 -46.10
N GLY A 130 6.98 -14.59 -45.50
CA GLY A 130 7.88 -15.75 -45.45
C GLY A 130 8.81 -15.77 -44.22
N THR A 131 9.85 -16.59 -44.29
CA THR A 131 10.77 -16.86 -43.17
C THR A 131 12.23 -16.74 -43.61
N ILE A 132 13.08 -16.11 -42.80
CA ILE A 132 14.54 -16.28 -42.84
C ILE A 132 14.92 -17.16 -41.65
N ALA A 133 15.43 -18.36 -41.92
CA ALA A 133 15.70 -19.37 -40.90
C ALA A 133 17.19 -19.75 -40.88
N GLN A 134 17.79 -19.69 -39.69
CA GLN A 134 19.09 -20.31 -39.49
C GLN A 134 18.90 -21.81 -39.17
N THR A 135 19.47 -22.71 -39.96
CA THR A 135 19.31 -24.17 -39.83
C THR A 135 20.55 -24.90 -39.30
N GLY A 136 21.73 -24.27 -39.36
CA GLY A 136 23.01 -24.87 -38.93
C GLY A 136 23.22 -24.83 -37.41
N THR A 137 23.85 -25.87 -36.85
CA THR A 137 24.10 -26.00 -35.40
C THR A 137 25.55 -25.75 -34.97
N THR A 138 26.48 -25.67 -35.91
CA THR A 138 27.93 -25.57 -35.65
C THR A 138 28.47 -24.25 -36.23
N GLY A 139 29.11 -23.41 -35.40
CA GLY A 139 29.95 -22.31 -35.90
C GLY A 139 29.60 -20.87 -35.47
N GLY A 140 28.52 -20.63 -34.72
CA GLY A 140 28.14 -19.27 -34.27
C GLY A 140 27.66 -18.40 -35.45
N GLY A 141 26.35 -18.35 -35.66
CA GLY A 141 25.81 -17.63 -36.81
C GLY A 141 25.86 -16.12 -36.64
N GLU A 142 25.81 -15.41 -37.76
CA GLU A 142 25.74 -13.94 -37.78
C GLU A 142 24.58 -13.48 -38.66
N PHE A 143 23.75 -12.58 -38.14
CA PHE A 143 22.82 -11.81 -38.96
C PHE A 143 23.16 -10.35 -38.81
N THR A 144 23.49 -9.64 -39.89
CA THR A 144 23.92 -8.24 -39.81
C THR A 144 23.22 -7.36 -40.83
N VAL A 145 22.71 -6.22 -40.38
CA VAL A 145 22.29 -5.10 -41.23
C VAL A 145 23.29 -3.96 -41.03
N GLY A 146 24.10 -3.66 -42.03
CA GLY A 146 25.09 -2.57 -42.05
C GLY A 146 26.39 -2.94 -41.35
N ARG A 147 27.23 -3.76 -42.00
CA ARG A 147 28.57 -4.14 -41.52
C ARG A 147 29.64 -3.27 -42.17
N GLY A 148 30.00 -2.16 -41.53
CA GLY A 148 30.96 -1.19 -42.05
C GLY A 148 30.47 -0.44 -43.30
N SER A 149 29.18 -0.50 -43.60
CA SER A 149 28.51 0.24 -44.67
C SER A 149 27.07 0.60 -44.27
N THR A 150 26.33 1.28 -45.16
CA THR A 150 24.91 1.61 -44.94
C THR A 150 24.00 0.52 -45.49
N ALA A 151 23.04 0.06 -44.68
CA ALA A 151 22.05 -0.92 -45.10
C ALA A 151 20.71 -0.78 -44.37
N THR A 152 19.65 -1.19 -45.04
CA THR A 152 18.29 -1.22 -44.48
C THR A 152 17.63 -2.57 -44.66
N MET A 153 16.83 -2.95 -43.68
CA MET A 153 15.94 -4.10 -43.75
C MET A 153 14.53 -3.66 -43.32
N THR A 154 13.52 -4.07 -44.09
CA THR A 154 12.11 -3.87 -43.73
C THR A 154 11.46 -5.24 -43.60
N MET A 155 10.72 -5.47 -42.51
CA MET A 155 9.91 -6.67 -42.29
C MET A 155 8.45 -6.24 -42.14
N SER A 156 7.55 -6.83 -42.90
CA SER A 156 6.11 -6.55 -42.83
C SER A 156 5.27 -7.82 -42.96
N GLY A 157 3.94 -7.68 -42.98
CA GLY A 157 3.03 -8.83 -42.98
C GLY A 157 3.29 -9.78 -41.81
N ASN A 158 3.46 -11.06 -42.14
CA ASN A 158 3.79 -12.14 -41.20
C ASN A 158 5.27 -12.58 -41.30
N ALA A 159 6.14 -11.73 -41.86
CA ALA A 159 7.56 -12.04 -42.04
C ALA A 159 8.20 -12.47 -40.72
N THR A 160 8.91 -13.60 -40.74
CA THR A 160 9.64 -14.08 -39.57
C THR A 160 11.12 -14.22 -39.83
N LEU A 161 11.94 -13.80 -38.87
CA LEU A 161 13.34 -14.17 -38.79
C LEU A 161 13.48 -15.05 -37.56
N SER A 162 13.83 -16.32 -37.78
CA SER A 162 13.99 -17.31 -36.73
C SER A 162 15.43 -17.79 -36.70
N ARG A 163 16.10 -17.61 -35.56
CA ARG A 163 17.47 -18.10 -35.38
C ARG A 163 17.55 -19.21 -34.38
N LEU A 164 18.17 -20.30 -34.81
CA LEU A 164 18.43 -21.43 -33.95
C LEU A 164 19.37 -21.03 -32.80
N ASN A 165 19.06 -21.61 -31.65
CA ASN A 165 19.73 -21.39 -30.39
C ASN A 165 21.07 -22.15 -30.31
N VAL A 166 22.04 -21.73 -31.12
CA VAL A 166 23.33 -22.41 -31.22
C VAL A 166 24.51 -21.46 -31.04
N GLY A 167 25.25 -21.68 -29.96
CA GLY A 167 26.56 -21.07 -29.69
C GLY A 167 26.56 -19.55 -29.55
N ASN A 168 27.67 -18.92 -29.95
CA ASN A 168 27.87 -17.46 -29.92
C ASN A 168 27.23 -16.78 -31.13
N SER A 169 25.93 -16.97 -31.29
CA SER A 169 25.17 -16.35 -32.37
C SER A 169 24.85 -14.88 -32.05
N TYR A 170 25.04 -13.99 -33.02
CA TYR A 170 24.79 -12.55 -32.84
C TYR A 170 23.97 -11.97 -33.98
N THR A 171 22.98 -11.16 -33.63
CA THR A 171 22.26 -10.30 -34.56
C THR A 171 22.73 -8.88 -34.36
N TYR A 172 23.19 -8.22 -35.43
CA TYR A 172 23.73 -6.87 -35.41
C TYR A 172 22.94 -5.94 -36.32
N ILE A 173 22.58 -4.77 -35.80
CA ILE A 173 22.04 -3.66 -36.57
C ILE A 173 23.05 -2.51 -36.43
N GLY A 174 23.83 -2.25 -37.46
CA GLY A 174 25.01 -1.39 -37.41
C GLY A 174 26.18 -2.07 -36.69
N ARG A 175 27.16 -2.58 -37.44
CA ARG A 175 28.37 -3.24 -36.91
C ARG A 175 29.63 -2.70 -37.57
N ASN A 176 30.72 -2.62 -36.79
CA ASN A 176 32.03 -2.08 -37.19
C ASN A 176 31.98 -0.56 -37.43
N ALA A 177 33.13 0.09 -37.40
CA ALA A 177 33.23 1.52 -37.71
C ALA A 177 32.56 1.84 -39.06
N MET A 178 31.78 2.92 -39.11
CA MET A 178 30.96 3.34 -40.27
C MET A 178 29.78 2.43 -40.63
N GLY A 179 29.53 1.34 -39.90
CA GLY A 179 28.33 0.53 -40.10
C GLY A 179 27.08 1.31 -39.71
N ASN A 180 26.19 1.56 -40.66
CA ASN A 180 24.91 2.24 -40.46
C ASN A 180 23.76 1.31 -40.85
N GLY A 181 23.19 0.62 -39.86
CA GLY A 181 22.13 -0.36 -40.07
C GLY A 181 20.76 0.14 -39.62
N THR A 182 19.72 -0.07 -40.43
CA THR A 182 18.33 0.20 -40.04
C THR A 182 17.46 -1.03 -40.23
N LEU A 183 16.70 -1.43 -39.20
CA LEU A 183 15.66 -2.46 -39.27
C LEU A 183 14.30 -1.84 -38.94
N THR A 184 13.33 -1.98 -39.83
CA THR A 184 11.95 -1.53 -39.60
C THR A 184 10.99 -2.72 -39.64
N MET A 185 10.13 -2.85 -38.64
CA MET A 185 9.18 -3.95 -38.48
C MET A 185 7.74 -3.39 -38.41
N TYR A 186 6.83 -3.99 -39.17
CA TYR A 186 5.40 -3.64 -39.21
C TYR A 186 4.51 -4.86 -39.00
N ASN A 187 3.20 -4.62 -38.84
CA ASN A 187 2.16 -5.64 -38.75
C ASN A 187 2.44 -6.71 -37.67
N THR A 188 2.50 -7.99 -38.03
CA THR A 188 2.75 -9.12 -37.12
C THR A 188 4.14 -9.74 -37.33
N SER A 189 5.05 -9.00 -37.96
CA SER A 189 6.41 -9.47 -38.22
C SER A 189 7.15 -9.80 -36.91
N ALA A 190 8.01 -10.82 -36.98
CA ALA A 190 8.62 -11.40 -35.79
C ALA A 190 10.12 -11.67 -35.95
N LEU A 191 10.90 -11.24 -34.97
CA LEU A 191 12.33 -11.53 -34.84
C LEU A 191 12.53 -12.42 -33.60
N ASN A 192 12.76 -13.71 -33.83
CA ASN A 192 12.97 -14.70 -32.78
C ASN A 192 14.45 -15.10 -32.73
N LEU A 193 15.15 -14.64 -31.70
CA LEU A 193 16.58 -14.80 -31.53
C LEU A 193 16.88 -15.74 -30.36
N GLY A 194 17.60 -16.82 -30.65
CA GLY A 194 18.13 -17.72 -29.64
C GLY A 194 19.33 -17.18 -28.85
N ALA A 195 19.84 -15.99 -29.15
CA ALA A 195 21.05 -15.42 -28.57
C ALA A 195 21.06 -13.88 -28.63
N HIS A 196 22.23 -13.24 -28.55
CA HIS A 196 22.37 -11.79 -28.42
C HIS A 196 21.86 -10.99 -29.62
N MET A 197 21.29 -9.82 -29.33
CA MET A 197 21.08 -8.75 -30.30
C MET A 197 21.92 -7.53 -29.90
N ARG A 198 22.55 -6.87 -30.88
CA ARG A 198 23.25 -5.60 -30.70
C ARG A 198 22.80 -4.58 -31.74
N ILE A 199 22.52 -3.36 -31.28
CA ILE A 199 22.10 -2.23 -32.11
C ILE A 199 23.16 -1.12 -31.92
N GLY A 200 23.91 -0.78 -32.95
CA GLY A 200 25.07 0.12 -32.87
C GLY A 200 26.24 -0.53 -32.14
N ASN A 201 26.88 -1.51 -32.78
CA ASN A 201 27.97 -2.31 -32.21
C ASN A 201 29.32 -1.84 -32.76
N THR A 202 30.23 -1.42 -31.85
CA THR A 202 31.58 -0.83 -32.04
C THR A 202 31.62 0.68 -32.27
N GLY A 203 32.77 1.29 -31.93
CA GLY A 203 33.10 2.70 -32.16
C GLY A 203 32.75 3.20 -33.56
N GLY A 204 31.86 4.19 -33.64
CA GLY A 204 31.44 4.82 -34.90
C GLY A 204 30.38 4.06 -35.71
N ALA A 205 29.84 2.95 -35.19
CA ALA A 205 28.66 2.29 -35.77
C ALA A 205 27.36 2.97 -35.31
N THR A 206 26.35 3.03 -36.19
CA THR A 206 24.99 3.47 -35.88
C THR A 206 23.99 2.37 -36.22
N GLY A 207 23.13 2.02 -35.28
CA GLY A 207 22.05 1.05 -35.47
C GLY A 207 20.71 1.65 -35.08
N ALA A 208 19.68 1.42 -35.89
CA ALA A 208 18.32 1.82 -35.59
C ALA A 208 17.34 0.67 -35.81
N VAL A 209 16.46 0.42 -34.85
CA VAL A 209 15.36 -0.53 -34.94
C VAL A 209 14.05 0.20 -34.66
N THR A 210 13.08 0.09 -35.56
CA THR A 210 11.73 0.63 -35.37
C THR A 210 10.71 -0.50 -35.46
N MET A 211 9.84 -0.61 -34.46
CA MET A 211 8.76 -1.60 -34.37
C MET A 211 7.41 -0.89 -34.32
N ASN A 212 6.51 -1.23 -35.24
CA ASN A 212 5.15 -0.68 -35.29
C ASN A 212 4.10 -1.82 -35.21
N ASP A 213 2.83 -1.43 -35.07
CA ASP A 213 1.68 -2.34 -35.02
C ASP A 213 1.84 -3.43 -33.94
N SER A 214 1.73 -4.72 -34.29
CA SER A 214 1.88 -5.86 -33.38
C SER A 214 3.20 -6.62 -33.62
N SER A 215 4.22 -5.94 -34.12
CA SER A 215 5.52 -6.58 -34.38
C SER A 215 6.20 -7.01 -33.07
N ARG A 216 7.02 -8.06 -33.15
CA ARG A 216 7.62 -8.66 -31.96
C ARG A 216 9.10 -8.99 -32.10
N ILE A 217 9.87 -8.69 -31.05
CA ILE A 217 11.24 -9.18 -30.87
C ILE A 217 11.25 -10.08 -29.63
N THR A 218 11.70 -11.31 -29.79
CA THR A 218 11.95 -12.24 -28.68
C THR A 218 13.41 -12.64 -28.67
N ILE A 219 14.11 -12.33 -27.59
CA ILE A 219 15.50 -12.72 -27.33
C ILE A 219 15.50 -13.69 -26.16
N GLY A 220 15.63 -14.98 -26.43
CA GLY A 220 15.50 -16.00 -25.41
C GLY A 220 15.63 -17.41 -25.96
N GLY A 221 15.67 -18.38 -25.04
CA GLY A 221 15.75 -19.80 -25.37
C GLY A 221 17.12 -20.42 -25.15
N HIS A 222 18.22 -19.66 -25.05
CA HIS A 222 19.54 -20.25 -24.74
C HIS A 222 19.57 -20.90 -23.36
N ALA A 223 19.98 -22.18 -23.32
CA ALA A 223 20.07 -22.99 -22.11
C ALA A 223 21.10 -22.47 -21.08
N THR A 224 21.95 -21.51 -21.47
CA THR A 224 22.94 -20.91 -20.57
C THR A 224 22.53 -19.48 -20.31
N ALA A 225 22.36 -19.13 -19.04
CA ALA A 225 21.84 -17.84 -18.59
C ALA A 225 22.60 -16.63 -19.17
N ASP A 226 23.87 -16.73 -19.55
CA ASP A 226 24.63 -15.55 -19.98
C ASP A 226 24.32 -15.01 -21.39
N ARG A 227 23.54 -15.73 -22.21
CA ARG A 227 23.53 -15.53 -23.67
C ARG A 227 22.29 -14.90 -24.32
N ASN A 228 21.30 -14.44 -23.54
CA ASN A 228 20.05 -13.86 -24.08
C ASN A 228 19.92 -12.35 -23.83
N ARG A 229 20.96 -11.58 -24.17
CA ARG A 229 21.06 -10.15 -23.85
C ARG A 229 20.78 -9.25 -25.05
N LEU A 230 20.14 -8.12 -24.82
CA LEU A 230 19.99 -7.02 -25.79
C LEU A 230 20.96 -5.90 -25.43
N TYR A 231 21.78 -5.48 -26.39
CA TYR A 231 22.68 -4.33 -26.24
C TYR A 231 22.31 -3.25 -27.25
N MET A 232 22.02 -2.04 -26.76
CA MET A 232 21.87 -0.85 -27.58
C MET A 232 23.06 0.07 -27.28
N GLY A 233 23.77 0.50 -28.32
CA GLY A 233 24.98 1.29 -28.20
C GLY A 233 26.10 0.56 -27.47
N TRP A 234 26.51 -0.62 -27.95
CA TRP A 234 27.76 -1.25 -27.49
C TRP A 234 28.89 -0.52 -28.21
N GLU A 235 29.55 0.44 -27.56
CA GLU A 235 30.61 1.29 -28.14
C GLU A 235 30.19 2.17 -29.34
N GLY A 236 28.95 2.05 -29.83
CA GLY A 236 28.40 2.81 -30.94
C GLY A 236 27.15 3.59 -30.53
N THR A 237 26.35 3.98 -31.52
CA THR A 237 25.03 4.62 -31.30
C THR A 237 23.91 3.65 -31.65
N GLY A 238 23.04 3.32 -30.68
CA GLY A 238 21.92 2.42 -30.89
C GLY A 238 20.57 3.04 -30.56
N THR A 239 19.58 2.89 -31.44
CA THR A 239 18.21 3.35 -31.19
C THR A 239 17.22 2.20 -31.36
N LEU A 240 16.31 2.04 -30.39
CA LEU A 240 15.14 1.17 -30.50
C LEU A 240 13.88 2.00 -30.25
N THR A 241 12.96 2.01 -31.21
CA THR A 241 11.66 2.68 -31.09
C THR A 241 10.54 1.66 -31.23
N MET A 242 9.61 1.64 -30.28
CA MET A 242 8.43 0.77 -30.26
C MET A 242 7.15 1.60 -30.22
N ASN A 243 6.24 1.35 -31.17
CA ASN A 243 4.95 2.01 -31.28
C ASN A 243 3.79 1.02 -31.19
N ASP A 244 2.58 1.54 -31.04
CA ASP A 244 1.31 0.82 -31.11
C ASP A 244 1.21 -0.33 -30.11
N THR A 245 1.22 -1.59 -30.55
CA THR A 245 1.15 -2.80 -29.73
C THR A 245 2.41 -3.65 -29.85
N ALA A 246 3.53 -3.05 -30.29
CA ALA A 246 4.79 -3.74 -30.46
C ALA A 246 5.26 -4.36 -29.13
N SER A 247 5.89 -5.54 -29.21
CA SER A 247 6.31 -6.29 -28.02
C SER A 247 7.78 -6.71 -28.04
N LEU A 248 8.46 -6.50 -26.91
CA LEU A 248 9.85 -6.91 -26.69
C LEU A 248 9.93 -7.88 -25.50
N SER A 249 10.52 -9.04 -25.72
CA SER A 249 10.80 -10.01 -24.64
C SER A 249 12.28 -10.35 -24.62
N VAL A 250 12.96 -10.09 -23.51
CA VAL A 250 14.38 -10.38 -23.33
C VAL A 250 14.56 -11.24 -22.09
N GLY A 251 15.00 -12.48 -22.30
CA GLY A 251 15.15 -13.47 -21.22
C GLY A 251 16.28 -13.17 -20.24
N GLN A 252 17.15 -12.19 -20.53
CA GLN A 252 18.25 -11.74 -19.68
C GLN A 252 18.36 -10.21 -19.72
N ASN A 253 19.57 -9.68 -19.56
CA ASN A 253 19.84 -8.28 -19.37
C ASN A 253 19.65 -7.45 -20.65
N THR A 254 19.03 -6.30 -20.51
CA THR A 254 18.91 -5.27 -21.55
C THR A 254 19.74 -4.05 -21.18
N PHE A 255 20.66 -3.66 -22.05
CA PHE A 255 21.55 -2.51 -21.85
C PHE A 255 21.21 -1.41 -22.87
N VAL A 256 20.91 -0.21 -22.38
CA VAL A 256 20.72 1.02 -23.17
C VAL A 256 21.93 1.90 -22.91
N GLY A 257 22.91 1.92 -23.83
CA GLY A 257 24.12 2.71 -23.71
C GLY A 257 25.19 1.95 -22.92
N TYR A 258 25.89 1.03 -23.59
CA TYR A 258 26.92 0.18 -22.99
C TYR A 258 28.32 0.66 -23.39
N GLY A 259 28.95 1.42 -22.49
CA GLY A 259 30.33 1.86 -22.64
C GLY A 259 31.31 0.75 -22.31
N THR A 260 32.37 0.61 -23.10
CA THR A 260 33.46 -0.33 -22.80
C THR A 260 34.74 0.40 -22.44
N ALA A 261 35.78 -0.37 -22.11
CA ALA A 261 37.11 0.15 -21.82
C ALA A 261 37.79 0.88 -22.99
N THR A 262 37.18 0.90 -24.19
CA THR A 262 37.80 1.42 -25.43
C THR A 262 36.94 2.40 -26.23
N ALA A 263 35.65 2.56 -25.91
CA ALA A 263 34.77 3.49 -26.63
C ALA A 263 33.47 3.81 -25.85
N ASN A 264 32.89 4.97 -26.18
CA ASN A 264 31.61 5.41 -25.63
C ASN A 264 30.44 4.64 -26.25
N GLY A 265 29.47 4.24 -25.45
CA GLY A 265 28.23 3.63 -25.93
C GLY A 265 27.06 4.58 -25.72
N ASN A 266 26.42 5.02 -26.79
CA ASN A 266 25.27 5.92 -26.76
C ASN A 266 24.01 5.17 -27.18
N ALA A 267 22.92 5.26 -26.43
CA ALA A 267 21.67 4.66 -26.88
C ALA A 267 20.40 5.35 -26.42
N THR A 268 19.35 5.18 -27.21
CA THR A 268 17.98 5.60 -26.91
C THR A 268 17.03 4.42 -27.08
N PHE A 269 16.21 4.17 -26.07
CA PHE A 269 15.07 3.26 -26.14
C PHE A 269 13.80 4.06 -25.92
N GLU A 270 12.92 4.08 -26.92
CA GLU A 270 11.66 4.82 -26.89
C GLU A 270 10.47 3.89 -27.07
N MET A 271 9.45 4.06 -26.22
CA MET A 271 8.20 3.30 -26.27
C MET A 271 7.00 4.25 -26.24
N ARG A 272 6.02 4.04 -27.12
CA ARG A 272 4.78 4.83 -27.25
C ARG A 272 3.54 3.94 -27.30
N HIS A 273 2.38 4.58 -27.22
CA HIS A 273 1.05 3.95 -27.27
C HIS A 273 0.92 2.77 -26.28
N ASN A 274 0.48 1.59 -26.73
CA ASN A 274 0.26 0.40 -25.90
C ASN A 274 1.42 -0.63 -26.03
N SER A 275 2.62 -0.17 -26.37
CA SER A 275 3.78 -1.06 -26.54
C SER A 275 4.20 -1.67 -25.20
N THR A 276 4.76 -2.89 -25.27
CA THR A 276 5.05 -3.70 -24.06
C THR A 276 6.45 -4.28 -24.08
N ALA A 277 7.15 -4.26 -22.94
CA ALA A 277 8.43 -4.95 -22.79
C ALA A 277 8.49 -5.79 -21.51
N SER A 278 8.96 -7.04 -21.63
CA SER A 278 9.25 -7.94 -20.51
C SER A 278 10.74 -8.24 -20.48
N LEU A 279 11.44 -7.73 -19.48
CA LEU A 279 12.89 -7.75 -19.37
C LEU A 279 13.31 -8.49 -18.09
N ALA A 280 14.38 -9.29 -18.14
CA ALA A 280 14.91 -9.86 -16.91
C ALA A 280 15.51 -8.76 -16.02
N GLY A 281 16.37 -7.92 -16.61
CA GLY A 281 16.88 -6.71 -15.98
C GLY A 281 17.09 -5.62 -17.02
N LEU A 282 17.19 -4.36 -16.57
CA LEU A 282 17.35 -3.20 -17.44
C LEU A 282 18.40 -2.24 -16.87
N TRP A 283 19.42 -1.94 -17.67
CA TRP A 283 20.49 -1.01 -17.36
C TRP A 283 20.50 0.11 -18.39
N VAL A 284 20.32 1.35 -17.95
CA VAL A 284 20.32 2.56 -18.78
C VAL A 284 21.55 3.38 -18.41
N GLY A 285 22.50 3.49 -19.33
CA GLY A 285 23.83 4.06 -19.06
C GLY A 285 24.65 3.11 -18.20
N TYR A 286 25.38 2.19 -18.84
CA TYR A 286 26.25 1.22 -18.16
C TYR A 286 27.70 1.44 -18.57
N GLY A 287 28.55 1.76 -17.60
CA GLY A 287 30.00 1.82 -17.77
C GLY A 287 30.65 0.50 -17.34
N VAL A 288 31.83 0.18 -17.89
CA VAL A 288 32.68 -0.90 -17.37
C VAL A 288 33.86 -0.32 -16.61
N ASN A 289 34.22 -0.95 -15.49
CA ASN A 289 35.42 -0.57 -14.74
C ASN A 289 36.67 -0.92 -15.56
N ASN A 290 37.29 0.08 -16.19
CA ASN A 290 38.64 -0.04 -16.71
C ASN A 290 39.63 0.37 -15.60
N PRO A 291 40.54 -0.53 -15.16
CA PRO A 291 41.53 -0.22 -14.13
C PRO A 291 42.65 0.71 -14.60
N SER A 292 42.69 1.11 -15.88
CA SER A 292 43.63 2.14 -16.37
C SER A 292 43.06 3.54 -16.09
N TRP A 293 43.79 4.31 -15.29
CA TRP A 293 43.35 5.49 -14.52
C TRP A 293 43.04 6.75 -15.33
N ASP A 294 42.96 6.67 -16.66
CA ASP A 294 43.02 7.86 -17.52
C ASP A 294 42.07 7.81 -18.73
N GLN A 295 41.06 6.94 -18.72
CA GLN A 295 40.16 6.78 -19.87
C GLN A 295 38.69 7.02 -19.52
N SER A 296 38.18 8.14 -20.02
CA SER A 296 36.82 8.67 -19.87
C SER A 296 35.82 8.02 -20.83
N TYR A 297 35.71 6.69 -20.87
CA TYR A 297 34.70 6.06 -21.73
C TYR A 297 33.33 6.03 -21.05
N TYR A 298 32.33 6.59 -21.72
CA TYR A 298 30.99 6.81 -21.19
C TYR A 298 29.96 5.83 -21.75
N GLY A 299 29.19 5.20 -20.87
CA GLY A 299 27.91 4.60 -21.25
C GLY A 299 26.79 5.63 -21.06
N VAL A 300 26.22 6.14 -22.14
CA VAL A 300 25.13 7.13 -22.13
C VAL A 300 23.85 6.47 -22.64
N GLY A 301 22.87 6.32 -21.76
CA GLY A 301 21.58 5.71 -22.07
C GLY A 301 20.41 6.64 -21.82
N THR A 302 19.41 6.61 -22.68
CA THR A 302 18.12 7.28 -22.47
C THR A 302 16.97 6.33 -22.73
N LEU A 303 16.04 6.23 -21.78
CA LEU A 303 14.79 5.49 -21.90
C LEU A 303 13.62 6.47 -21.78
N ASN A 304 12.75 6.52 -22.78
CA ASN A 304 11.55 7.35 -22.78
C ASN A 304 10.30 6.47 -22.97
N LEU A 305 9.34 6.58 -22.07
CA LEU A 305 8.02 5.95 -22.20
C LEU A 305 6.95 7.04 -22.26
N TYR A 306 6.03 6.90 -23.21
CA TYR A 306 4.90 7.80 -23.42
C TYR A 306 3.58 7.02 -23.44
N ASP A 307 2.47 7.75 -23.45
CA ASP A 307 1.11 7.23 -23.55
C ASP A 307 0.82 6.12 -22.51
N SER A 308 0.54 4.89 -22.94
CA SER A 308 0.22 3.74 -22.10
C SER A 308 1.32 2.66 -22.17
N ALA A 309 2.54 3.03 -22.55
CA ALA A 309 3.63 2.08 -22.73
C ALA A 309 3.99 1.39 -21.40
N THR A 310 4.30 0.10 -21.45
CA THR A 310 4.52 -0.70 -20.24
C THR A 310 5.84 -1.47 -20.26
N ILE A 311 6.58 -1.45 -19.15
CA ILE A 311 7.76 -2.29 -18.94
C ILE A 311 7.61 -3.10 -17.64
N ALA A 312 7.81 -4.41 -17.73
CA ALA A 312 7.99 -5.29 -16.60
C ALA A 312 9.46 -5.74 -16.49
N VAL A 313 10.10 -5.44 -15.37
CA VAL A 313 11.48 -5.83 -15.04
C VAL A 313 11.46 -6.87 -13.93
N ASN A 314 11.97 -8.07 -14.21
CA ASN A 314 11.90 -9.19 -13.27
C ASN A 314 12.95 -9.15 -12.15
N VAL A 315 14.00 -8.36 -12.30
CA VAL A 315 15.10 -8.21 -11.35
C VAL A 315 15.26 -6.71 -11.06
N ASN A 316 16.38 -6.10 -11.45
CA ASN A 316 16.70 -4.72 -11.13
C ASN A 316 16.55 -3.80 -12.35
N LEU A 317 16.09 -2.58 -12.08
CA LEU A 317 16.14 -1.44 -12.99
C LEU A 317 17.27 -0.51 -12.53
N ARG A 318 18.20 -0.16 -13.41
CA ARG A 318 19.33 0.72 -13.08
C ARG A 318 19.52 1.84 -14.08
N ALA A 319 19.80 3.04 -13.59
CA ALA A 319 20.14 4.22 -14.39
C ALA A 319 21.48 4.80 -13.92
N GLY A 320 22.45 4.93 -14.81
CA GLY A 320 23.79 5.42 -14.48
C GLY A 320 24.54 4.45 -13.58
N THR A 321 24.86 3.27 -14.11
CA THR A 321 25.59 2.21 -13.39
C THR A 321 27.08 2.24 -13.69
N TRP A 322 27.86 2.32 -12.61
CA TRP A 322 29.33 2.34 -12.55
C TRP A 322 29.95 3.65 -13.07
N ASN A 323 31.26 3.77 -12.85
CA ASN A 323 32.01 5.01 -13.10
C ASN A 323 31.82 5.51 -14.53
N TYR A 324 31.74 6.83 -14.68
CA TYR A 324 31.59 7.53 -15.97
C TYR A 324 30.34 7.12 -16.79
N SER A 325 29.29 6.60 -16.16
CA SER A 325 28.03 6.31 -16.86
C SER A 325 26.99 7.41 -16.65
N GLN A 326 26.11 7.60 -17.64
CA GLN A 326 24.98 8.52 -17.58
C GLN A 326 23.72 7.79 -18.05
N GLY A 327 22.75 7.63 -17.14
CA GLY A 327 21.47 7.01 -17.45
C GLY A 327 20.32 7.96 -17.18
N ALA A 328 19.44 8.13 -18.17
CA ALA A 328 18.20 8.90 -18.01
C ALA A 328 16.99 8.01 -18.31
N ILE A 329 16.04 7.96 -17.39
CA ILE A 329 14.74 7.29 -17.56
C ILE A 329 13.65 8.32 -17.38
N ASN A 330 12.77 8.45 -18.37
CA ASN A 330 11.67 9.39 -18.34
C ASN A 330 10.35 8.68 -18.62
N LEU A 331 9.41 8.81 -17.68
CA LEU A 331 8.06 8.25 -17.77
C LEU A 331 7.07 9.41 -17.90
N TYR A 332 6.32 9.43 -18.99
CA TYR A 332 5.32 10.46 -19.31
C TYR A 332 3.92 9.86 -19.44
N ASP A 333 2.92 10.73 -19.52
CA ASP A 333 1.51 10.39 -19.73
C ASP A 333 1.01 9.31 -18.76
N ASN A 334 0.51 8.17 -19.24
CA ASN A 334 0.01 7.04 -18.44
C ASN A 334 0.99 5.84 -18.45
N SER A 335 2.27 6.07 -18.76
CA SER A 335 3.24 4.98 -18.89
C SER A 335 3.50 4.29 -17.56
N THR A 336 3.82 2.99 -17.62
CA THR A 336 4.00 2.18 -16.42
C THR A 336 5.29 1.36 -16.43
N VAL A 337 5.97 1.34 -15.29
CA VAL A 337 7.12 0.47 -15.05
C VAL A 337 6.89 -0.31 -13.76
N THR A 338 7.02 -1.64 -13.83
CA THR A 338 6.98 -2.53 -12.67
C THR A 338 8.31 -3.24 -12.51
N VAL A 339 8.89 -3.20 -11.32
CA VAL A 339 10.18 -3.79 -10.97
C VAL A 339 10.01 -4.73 -9.78
N LYS A 340 10.45 -5.98 -9.93
CA LYS A 340 10.32 -7.03 -8.90
C LYS A 340 11.38 -7.01 -7.81
N GLU A 341 12.49 -6.31 -8.02
CA GLU A 341 13.50 -6.08 -6.99
C GLU A 341 13.71 -4.57 -6.80
N ALA A 342 14.93 -4.07 -6.98
CA ALA A 342 15.29 -2.70 -6.69
C ALA A 342 15.32 -1.80 -7.94
N VAL A 343 15.09 -0.52 -7.69
CA VAL A 343 15.37 0.56 -8.64
C VAL A 343 16.60 1.30 -8.14
N GLU A 344 17.63 1.41 -8.96
CA GLU A 344 18.90 2.05 -8.59
C GLU A 344 19.21 3.22 -9.55
N ILE A 345 19.36 4.42 -9.01
CA ILE A 345 19.52 5.65 -9.79
C ILE A 345 20.82 6.29 -9.34
N GLY A 346 21.85 6.24 -10.18
CA GLY A 346 23.21 6.66 -9.85
C GLY A 346 23.85 5.61 -8.93
N GLU A 347 24.56 4.66 -9.52
CA GLU A 347 25.26 3.58 -8.80
C GLU A 347 26.75 3.60 -9.16
N SER A 348 27.61 3.41 -8.17
CA SER A 348 29.05 3.15 -8.35
C SER A 348 29.41 1.71 -7.94
N SER A 349 30.59 1.21 -8.29
CA SER A 349 30.96 -0.17 -7.95
C SER A 349 31.35 -0.31 -6.48
N SER A 350 30.65 -1.20 -5.75
CA SER A 350 30.89 -1.46 -4.31
C SER A 350 32.24 -2.11 -3.96
N ASN A 351 32.95 -2.65 -4.97
CA ASN A 351 33.98 -3.68 -4.79
C ASN A 351 35.38 -3.25 -5.25
N ASN A 352 35.68 -1.96 -5.31
CA ASN A 352 37.07 -1.57 -5.54
C ASN A 352 37.88 -1.83 -4.25
N GLY A 353 38.30 -3.09 -4.07
CA GLY A 353 39.03 -3.59 -2.91
C GLY A 353 40.32 -2.82 -2.63
N GLY A 354 40.20 -1.67 -1.97
CA GLY A 354 41.29 -0.79 -1.58
C GLY A 354 41.87 0.10 -2.68
N TYR A 355 41.43 -0.02 -3.94
CA TYR A 355 41.90 0.85 -5.02
C TYR A 355 40.99 2.07 -5.15
N LEU A 356 41.44 3.16 -4.53
CA LEU A 356 40.91 4.52 -4.63
C LEU A 356 40.89 4.98 -6.09
N ASN A 357 39.89 4.61 -6.90
CA ASN A 357 39.74 5.16 -8.25
C ASN A 357 38.95 6.48 -8.11
N PRO A 358 39.58 7.66 -8.24
CA PRO A 358 38.94 8.96 -8.00
C PRO A 358 38.01 9.39 -9.16
N GLY A 359 37.60 8.46 -10.02
CA GLY A 359 36.71 8.78 -11.13
C GLY A 359 35.30 9.10 -10.64
N PRO A 360 34.57 10.03 -11.29
CA PRO A 360 33.15 10.24 -11.02
C PRO A 360 32.38 8.91 -11.16
N GLY A 361 31.54 8.63 -10.18
CA GLY A 361 30.65 7.46 -10.21
C GLY A 361 29.58 7.58 -11.29
N GLY A 362 28.63 6.64 -11.28
CA GLY A 362 27.51 6.68 -12.20
C GLY A 362 26.55 7.82 -11.91
N VAL A 363 26.07 8.49 -12.96
CA VAL A 363 25.07 9.56 -12.89
C VAL A 363 23.74 9.03 -13.40
N GLY A 364 22.77 8.88 -12.51
CA GLY A 364 21.43 8.41 -12.84
C GLY A 364 20.38 9.50 -12.68
N VAL A 365 19.47 9.59 -13.64
CA VAL A 365 18.30 10.47 -13.60
C VAL A 365 17.04 9.64 -13.86
N LEU A 366 16.05 9.77 -12.99
CA LEU A 366 14.71 9.21 -13.19
C LEU A 366 13.66 10.31 -13.01
N THR A 367 12.82 10.49 -14.04
CA THR A 367 11.69 11.41 -14.01
C THR A 367 10.40 10.63 -14.17
N VAL A 368 9.47 10.79 -13.22
CA VAL A 368 8.09 10.28 -13.32
C VAL A 368 7.16 11.49 -13.39
N ASN A 369 6.47 11.65 -14.52
CA ASN A 369 5.66 12.82 -14.82
C ASN A 369 4.20 12.47 -15.19
N ASP A 370 3.34 13.49 -15.25
CA ASP A 370 1.95 13.40 -15.72
C ASP A 370 1.11 12.41 -14.91
N ASN A 371 0.66 11.29 -15.48
CA ASN A 371 -0.04 10.18 -14.79
C ASN A 371 0.82 8.90 -14.71
N ALA A 372 2.13 9.01 -14.96
CA ALA A 372 2.99 7.86 -15.07
C ALA A 372 3.16 7.17 -13.71
N THR A 373 3.37 5.86 -13.74
CA THR A 373 3.49 5.03 -12.54
C THR A 373 4.75 4.18 -12.55
N LEU A 374 5.54 4.28 -11.49
CA LEU A 374 6.60 3.34 -11.16
C LEU A 374 6.20 2.52 -9.94
N THR A 375 6.29 1.20 -10.03
CA THR A 375 6.11 0.29 -8.89
C THR A 375 7.36 -0.56 -8.69
N ALA A 376 7.98 -0.44 -7.53
CA ALA A 376 9.10 -1.27 -7.09
C ALA A 376 8.67 -2.11 -5.88
N THR A 377 8.79 -3.43 -5.97
CA THR A 377 8.52 -4.31 -4.82
C THR A 377 9.66 -4.31 -3.81
N GLY A 378 10.90 -4.02 -4.24
CA GLY A 378 12.04 -3.75 -3.38
C GLY A 378 12.23 -2.26 -3.08
N GLU A 379 13.45 -1.89 -2.72
CA GLU A 379 13.84 -0.51 -2.43
C GLU A 379 14.05 0.31 -3.70
N VAL A 380 13.77 1.62 -3.61
CA VAL A 380 14.23 2.63 -4.58
C VAL A 380 15.44 3.33 -3.98
N ARG A 381 16.58 3.30 -4.68
CA ARG A 381 17.86 3.85 -4.21
C ARG A 381 18.30 4.99 -5.13
N VAL A 382 18.41 6.19 -4.58
CA VAL A 382 18.80 7.42 -5.27
C VAL A 382 20.19 7.81 -4.79
N GLY A 383 21.22 7.52 -5.58
CA GLY A 383 22.62 7.64 -5.19
C GLY A 383 23.05 6.45 -4.33
N ARG A 384 23.92 5.59 -4.88
CA ARG A 384 24.43 4.41 -4.19
C ARG A 384 25.92 4.17 -4.47
N TYR A 385 26.69 3.99 -3.40
CA TYR A 385 28.14 3.81 -3.40
C TYR A 385 28.93 5.09 -3.73
N GLU A 386 30.19 5.09 -3.32
CA GLU A 386 31.10 6.24 -3.39
C GLU A 386 31.13 6.90 -4.79
N TYR A 387 31.01 8.23 -4.81
CA TYR A 387 31.00 9.10 -6.00
C TYR A 387 29.80 8.94 -6.95
N ALA A 388 28.82 8.11 -6.65
CA ALA A 388 27.62 8.01 -7.47
C ALA A 388 26.71 9.23 -7.26
N HIS A 389 26.05 9.69 -8.32
CA HIS A 389 25.10 10.80 -8.27
C HIS A 389 23.74 10.34 -8.80
N GLY A 390 22.75 10.24 -7.92
CA GLY A 390 21.37 9.90 -8.27
C GLY A 390 20.45 11.11 -8.19
N THR A 391 19.60 11.31 -9.20
CA THR A 391 18.50 12.28 -9.14
C THR A 391 17.18 11.61 -9.51
N MET A 392 16.19 11.73 -8.65
CA MET A 392 14.83 11.28 -8.90
C MET A 392 13.87 12.46 -8.78
N THR A 393 12.97 12.62 -9.76
CA THR A 393 11.94 13.66 -9.72
C THR A 393 10.57 13.02 -9.93
N ILE A 394 9.65 13.32 -9.01
CA ILE A 394 8.24 12.92 -9.08
C ILE A 394 7.42 14.21 -9.10
N ALA A 395 6.79 14.51 -10.23
CA ALA A 395 6.09 15.77 -10.43
C ALA A 395 4.93 15.56 -11.40
N SER A 396 3.91 16.41 -11.36
CA SER A 396 2.94 16.47 -12.43
C SER A 396 2.30 17.84 -12.51
N THR A 397 2.10 18.31 -13.74
CA THR A 397 1.34 19.56 -14.01
C THR A 397 -0.04 19.29 -14.60
N THR A 398 -0.28 18.08 -15.07
CA THR A 398 -1.49 17.68 -15.83
C THR A 398 -2.26 16.55 -15.17
N GLY A 399 -1.72 15.92 -14.12
CA GLY A 399 -2.21 14.65 -13.57
C GLY A 399 -1.61 14.28 -12.22
N THR A 400 -1.42 12.98 -11.96
CA THR A 400 -0.76 12.46 -10.75
C THR A 400 0.35 11.47 -11.07
N ALA A 401 1.60 11.88 -10.93
CA ALA A 401 2.77 11.01 -11.09
C ALA A 401 2.96 10.19 -9.81
N THR A 402 3.01 8.86 -9.94
CA THR A 402 2.99 7.97 -8.77
C THR A 402 4.20 7.07 -8.71
N VAL A 403 4.83 7.00 -7.54
CA VAL A 403 5.86 6.01 -7.22
C VAL A 403 5.43 5.19 -6.02
N ASN A 404 5.39 3.88 -6.20
CA ASN A 404 5.12 2.90 -5.15
C ASN A 404 6.42 2.18 -4.79
N ALA A 405 7.05 2.58 -3.69
CA ALA A 405 8.30 1.99 -3.18
C ALA A 405 7.98 1.07 -1.99
N ASN A 406 7.77 -0.22 -2.25
CA ASN A 406 7.31 -1.15 -1.21
C ASN A 406 8.41 -1.48 -0.19
N GLY A 407 9.68 -1.51 -0.62
CA GLY A 407 10.83 -1.74 0.25
C GLY A 407 11.34 -0.50 0.99
N GLY A 408 10.78 0.68 0.70
CA GLY A 408 11.30 1.97 1.19
C GLY A 408 12.14 2.71 0.14
N VAL A 409 12.58 3.91 0.49
CA VAL A 409 13.45 4.75 -0.34
C VAL A 409 14.74 5.07 0.41
N CYS A 410 15.87 4.93 -0.25
CA CYS A 410 17.18 5.33 0.25
C CYS A 410 17.74 6.45 -0.61
N VAL A 411 18.15 7.57 0.01
CA VAL A 411 18.74 8.73 -0.68
C VAL A 411 20.17 8.92 -0.17
N GLY A 412 21.14 8.97 -1.08
CA GLY A 412 22.56 9.19 -0.78
C GLY A 412 23.15 8.10 0.12
N SER A 413 23.22 6.86 -0.38
CA SER A 413 23.68 5.71 0.41
C SER A 413 25.16 5.38 0.16
N GLN A 414 25.90 5.04 1.22
CA GLN A 414 27.29 4.55 1.15
C GLN A 414 28.25 5.51 0.41
N SER A 415 28.33 6.77 0.85
CA SER A 415 29.18 7.82 0.29
C SER A 415 28.78 8.33 -1.10
N ALA A 416 27.52 8.08 -1.49
CA ALA A 416 26.92 8.61 -2.71
C ALA A 416 26.19 9.94 -2.47
N GLU A 417 26.00 10.70 -3.54
CA GLU A 417 25.11 11.85 -3.58
C GLU A 417 23.76 11.45 -4.17
N GLY A 418 22.69 11.73 -3.44
CA GLY A 418 21.32 11.43 -3.84
C GLY A 418 20.44 12.65 -3.72
N THR A 419 19.64 12.95 -4.75
CA THR A 419 18.63 14.00 -4.73
C THR A 419 17.26 13.44 -5.11
N LEU A 420 16.30 13.49 -4.19
CA LEU A 420 14.91 13.15 -4.45
C LEU A 420 14.06 14.43 -4.41
N ASN A 421 13.45 14.76 -5.54
CA ASN A 421 12.53 15.90 -5.68
C ASN A 421 11.09 15.40 -5.72
N LEU A 422 10.29 15.79 -4.73
CA LEU A 422 8.87 15.50 -4.65
C LEU A 422 8.08 16.80 -4.82
N ARG A 423 7.66 17.06 -6.06
CA ARG A 423 7.01 18.32 -6.46
C ARG A 423 5.49 18.16 -6.57
N SER A 424 4.80 19.29 -6.72
CA SER A 424 3.35 19.34 -6.99
C SER A 424 2.93 18.30 -8.04
N GLY A 425 1.80 17.63 -7.79
CA GLY A 425 1.27 16.56 -8.61
C GLY A 425 2.00 15.21 -8.49
N GLY A 426 3.12 15.15 -7.76
CA GLY A 426 3.82 13.91 -7.45
C GLY A 426 3.30 13.24 -6.16
N VAL A 427 3.24 11.91 -6.17
CA VAL A 427 2.90 11.08 -5.01
C VAL A 427 3.95 9.99 -4.84
N LEU A 428 4.58 9.95 -3.67
CA LEU A 428 5.46 8.88 -3.24
C LEU A 428 4.79 8.07 -2.13
N ASN A 429 4.33 6.87 -2.46
CA ASN A 429 3.85 5.89 -1.48
C ASN A 429 5.04 5.02 -1.04
N THR A 430 5.47 5.14 0.22
CA THR A 430 6.65 4.43 0.73
C THR A 430 6.46 3.91 2.14
N THR A 431 7.25 2.89 2.49
CA THR A 431 7.38 2.42 3.87
C THR A 431 8.24 3.41 4.68
N TYR A 432 9.36 3.88 4.15
CA TYR A 432 10.22 4.86 4.81
C TYR A 432 11.08 5.60 3.79
N VAL A 433 11.73 6.68 4.21
CA VAL A 433 12.80 7.40 3.50
C VAL A 433 14.01 7.49 4.41
N THR A 434 15.08 6.77 4.05
CA THR A 434 16.36 6.84 4.75
C THR A 434 17.30 7.75 3.97
N MET A 435 17.87 8.75 4.64
CA MET A 435 18.83 9.69 4.06
C MET A 435 20.21 9.44 4.67
N GLY A 436 21.23 9.24 3.83
CA GLY A 436 22.59 8.96 4.32
C GLY A 436 22.67 7.59 4.99
N THR A 437 23.46 6.66 4.47
CA THR A 437 23.77 5.43 5.22
C THR A 437 25.27 5.31 5.40
N THR A 438 25.72 5.12 6.63
CA THR A 438 27.15 5.03 6.94
C THR A 438 27.74 3.76 6.34
N ALA A 439 28.58 3.94 5.32
CA ALA A 439 29.77 3.13 5.16
C ALA A 439 30.98 3.96 5.64
N PRO A 440 31.82 3.44 6.54
CA PRO A 440 32.97 4.17 7.07
C PRO A 440 34.10 4.18 6.02
N THR A 441 34.04 5.05 5.01
CA THR A 441 35.17 5.30 4.10
C THR A 441 35.46 6.79 3.94
N LEU A 442 36.74 7.09 3.77
CA LEU A 442 37.41 8.35 4.12
C LEU A 442 37.23 9.53 3.13
N LEU A 443 36.46 9.41 2.03
CA LEU A 443 36.65 10.32 0.88
C LEU A 443 35.39 10.81 0.11
N GLY A 444 34.15 10.52 0.53
CA GLY A 444 32.93 11.00 -0.16
C GLY A 444 32.05 11.95 0.69
N SER A 445 31.45 12.95 0.04
CA SER A 445 30.30 13.70 0.58
C SER A 445 29.08 12.78 0.58
N ASN A 446 28.64 12.31 1.76
CA ASN A 446 27.37 11.58 1.92
C ASN A 446 26.16 12.52 1.76
N LEU A 447 26.06 13.27 0.66
CA LEU A 447 25.03 14.28 0.50
C LEU A 447 23.72 13.64 0.06
N ALA A 448 22.82 13.42 1.01
CA ALA A 448 21.45 13.03 0.74
C ALA A 448 20.54 14.25 0.79
N THR A 449 19.80 14.51 -0.27
CA THR A 449 18.89 15.66 -0.37
C THR A 449 17.48 15.18 -0.70
N LEU A 450 16.53 15.48 0.18
CA LEU A 450 15.09 15.31 -0.05
C LEU A 450 14.46 16.69 -0.18
N ASN A 451 13.97 17.04 -1.37
CA ASN A 451 13.27 18.30 -1.63
C ASN A 451 11.77 18.07 -1.65
N LEU A 452 11.05 18.73 -0.74
CA LEU A 452 9.60 18.68 -0.60
C LEU A 452 8.99 20.00 -1.12
N ASP A 453 8.30 19.93 -2.26
CA ASP A 453 7.83 21.10 -3.02
C ASP A 453 6.40 20.91 -3.55
N GLY A 454 5.47 20.61 -2.66
CA GLY A 454 4.04 20.46 -2.92
C GLY A 454 3.59 19.06 -3.35
N GLY A 455 4.51 18.08 -3.44
CA GLY A 455 4.15 16.67 -3.65
C GLY A 455 3.79 15.95 -2.35
N ILE A 456 3.09 14.82 -2.46
CA ILE A 456 2.59 14.04 -1.32
C ILE A 456 3.54 12.90 -0.99
N LEU A 457 4.12 12.92 0.21
CA LEU A 457 4.80 11.77 0.81
C LEU A 457 3.82 11.00 1.67
N ARG A 458 3.43 9.79 1.24
CA ARG A 458 2.38 8.99 1.89
C ARG A 458 2.94 7.72 2.53
N ALA A 459 2.59 7.51 3.80
CA ALA A 459 2.93 6.31 4.53
C ALA A 459 2.10 5.09 4.10
N LYS A 460 2.75 3.91 4.06
CA LYS A 460 2.06 2.62 3.81
C LYS A 460 1.68 1.88 5.09
N GLY A 461 2.12 2.34 6.27
CA GLY A 461 1.86 1.75 7.57
C GLY A 461 2.62 2.47 8.68
N THR A 462 2.44 2.03 9.93
CA THR A 462 3.07 2.63 11.11
C THR A 462 4.58 2.45 11.06
N GLN A 463 5.32 3.55 11.13
CA GLN A 463 6.77 3.59 10.94
C GLN A 463 7.43 4.68 11.79
N TYR A 464 8.16 4.26 12.81
CA TYR A 464 8.86 5.16 13.74
C TYR A 464 10.15 5.76 13.18
N ASN A 465 10.57 5.32 12.00
CA ASN A 465 11.69 5.87 11.24
C ASN A 465 11.21 6.25 9.82
N PHE A 466 10.07 6.93 9.71
CA PHE A 466 9.45 7.22 8.42
C PHE A 466 10.32 8.13 7.55
N ILE A 467 10.91 9.18 8.13
CA ILE A 467 12.05 9.90 7.54
C ILE A 467 13.16 9.93 8.58
N ALA A 468 14.27 9.28 8.28
CA ALA A 468 15.37 9.12 9.23
C ALA A 468 16.73 9.27 8.56
N ASP A 469 17.72 9.68 9.34
CA ASP A 469 19.11 9.62 8.94
C ASP A 469 19.66 8.22 9.29
N GLY A 470 20.24 7.54 8.30
CA GLY A 470 20.80 6.20 8.47
C GLY A 470 22.25 6.17 8.96
N SER A 471 22.86 7.32 9.27
CA SER A 471 24.29 7.46 9.58
C SER A 471 24.69 7.19 11.05
N GLY A 472 23.75 6.93 11.94
CA GLY A 472 24.06 6.59 13.34
C GLY A 472 24.82 7.67 14.15
N GLY A 473 24.87 8.93 13.68
CA GLY A 473 25.35 10.05 14.49
C GLY A 473 25.98 11.25 13.77
N VAL A 474 26.30 11.17 12.47
CA VAL A 474 26.78 12.32 11.69
C VAL A 474 25.72 12.69 10.67
N VAL A 475 24.96 13.74 10.93
CA VAL A 475 23.89 14.17 10.02
C VAL A 475 24.49 14.54 8.66
N THR A 476 24.17 13.77 7.64
CA THR A 476 24.60 14.06 6.25
C THR A 476 23.42 14.20 5.28
N GLY A 477 22.20 13.94 5.75
CA GLY A 477 20.98 14.14 4.98
C GLY A 477 20.28 15.45 5.30
N HIS A 478 19.80 16.14 4.26
CA HIS A 478 18.97 17.34 4.35
C HIS A 478 17.58 17.08 3.77
N ALA A 479 16.54 17.36 4.55
CA ALA A 479 15.15 17.36 4.08
C ALA A 479 14.66 18.81 3.95
N TYR A 480 14.78 19.37 2.75
CA TYR A 480 14.41 20.76 2.47
C TYR A 480 12.92 20.90 2.15
N VAL A 481 12.28 21.85 2.81
CA VAL A 481 10.92 22.33 2.54
C VAL A 481 11.02 23.57 1.65
N GLN A 482 10.64 23.40 0.39
CA GLN A 482 10.67 24.44 -0.64
C GLN A 482 9.35 25.22 -0.68
N SER A 483 9.26 26.27 -1.50
CA SER A 483 8.09 27.17 -1.55
C SER A 483 6.72 26.49 -1.75
N GLY A 484 6.65 25.33 -2.41
CA GLY A 484 5.43 24.52 -2.52
C GLY A 484 5.01 23.79 -1.23
N GLY A 485 5.91 23.70 -0.25
CA GLY A 485 5.70 23.09 1.06
C GLY A 485 5.83 21.57 1.08
N ALA A 486 5.93 21.01 2.28
CA ALA A 486 5.87 19.57 2.50
C ALA A 486 4.43 19.13 2.68
N ILE A 487 4.01 18.05 2.01
CA ILE A 487 2.73 17.38 2.29
C ILE A 487 3.03 15.97 2.75
N ILE A 488 2.78 15.69 4.03
CA ILE A 488 3.02 14.37 4.64
C ILE A 488 1.67 13.77 5.03
N ASP A 489 1.31 12.69 4.36
CA ASP A 489 0.07 11.94 4.58
C ASP A 489 0.35 10.68 5.37
N SER A 490 -0.14 10.64 6.61
CA SER A 490 0.07 9.50 7.49
C SER A 490 -0.79 8.29 7.11
N ASN A 491 -1.80 8.45 6.24
CA ASN A 491 -2.64 7.35 5.74
C ASN A 491 -3.17 6.43 6.86
N ASN A 492 -3.63 7.05 7.95
CA ASN A 492 -4.14 6.39 9.18
C ASN A 492 -3.09 5.63 10.00
N ALA A 493 -1.81 5.77 9.68
CA ALA A 493 -0.70 5.21 10.44
C ALA A 493 -0.02 6.24 11.34
N ASP A 494 0.67 5.76 12.37
CA ASP A 494 1.53 6.61 13.20
C ASP A 494 2.96 6.61 12.62
N ILE A 495 3.49 7.80 12.35
CA ILE A 495 4.78 7.98 11.68
C ILE A 495 5.64 9.04 12.38
N THR A 496 6.95 8.85 12.31
CA THR A 496 7.93 9.76 12.93
C THR A 496 8.99 10.21 11.94
N VAL A 497 9.25 11.51 11.93
CA VAL A 497 10.32 12.19 11.19
C VAL A 497 11.43 12.53 12.19
N LYS A 498 12.56 11.84 12.10
CA LYS A 498 13.71 11.98 13.02
C LYS A 498 14.76 12.99 12.54
N VAL A 499 14.64 13.48 11.31
CA VAL A 499 15.50 14.52 10.73
C VAL A 499 14.83 15.89 10.82
N ALA A 500 15.63 16.96 10.77
CA ALA A 500 15.08 18.31 10.68
C ALA A 500 14.43 18.53 9.31
N LEU A 501 13.25 19.14 9.30
CA LEU A 501 12.66 19.73 8.11
C LEU A 501 13.19 21.16 7.97
N GLU A 502 14.07 21.36 7.00
CA GLU A 502 14.86 22.57 6.85
C GLU A 502 14.22 23.54 5.84
N ALA A 503 14.30 24.85 6.08
CA ALA A 503 13.95 25.81 5.03
C ALA A 503 14.98 25.74 3.89
N ASP A 504 14.53 25.61 2.64
CA ASP A 504 15.43 25.78 1.50
C ASP A 504 15.81 27.25 1.34
N VAL A 505 17.11 27.55 1.40
CA VAL A 505 17.65 28.90 1.20
C VAL A 505 17.43 29.43 -0.22
N THR A 506 17.27 28.54 -1.20
CA THR A 506 17.05 28.88 -2.62
C THR A 506 15.58 28.96 -2.99
N SER A 507 14.68 28.37 -2.18
CA SER A 507 13.23 28.34 -2.37
C SER A 507 12.49 28.52 -1.03
N PRO A 508 12.65 29.67 -0.35
CA PRO A 508 12.13 29.86 1.00
C PRO A 508 10.61 30.01 1.03
N GLY A 509 10.02 29.94 2.24
CA GLY A 509 8.60 30.22 2.48
C GLY A 509 7.69 28.98 2.51
N GLY A 510 8.23 27.80 2.27
CA GLY A 510 7.53 26.53 2.40
C GLY A 510 7.05 26.21 3.81
N GLY A 511 5.85 25.64 3.92
CA GLY A 511 5.26 25.15 5.17
C GLY A 511 5.09 23.62 5.19
N LEU A 512 4.43 23.10 6.21
CA LEU A 512 4.10 21.68 6.34
C LEU A 512 2.57 21.47 6.27
N THR A 513 2.09 20.50 5.52
CA THR A 513 0.70 20.05 5.55
C THR A 513 0.64 18.60 6.00
N LYS A 514 -0.03 18.36 7.12
CA LYS A 514 -0.27 17.03 7.69
C LYS A 514 -1.66 16.52 7.28
N GLU A 515 -1.66 15.38 6.59
CA GLU A 515 -2.85 14.64 6.15
C GLU A 515 -2.92 13.24 6.79
N GLY A 516 -4.06 12.55 6.63
CA GLY A 516 -4.32 11.22 7.20
C GLY A 516 -4.71 11.26 8.68
N LEU A 517 -5.50 10.28 9.15
CA LEU A 517 -6.04 10.27 10.52
C LEU A 517 -5.02 9.87 11.60
N GLY A 518 -3.89 9.27 11.22
CA GLY A 518 -2.87 8.83 12.17
C GLY A 518 -1.99 9.97 12.66
N THR A 519 -1.02 9.65 13.52
CA THR A 519 -0.12 10.62 14.16
C THR A 519 1.11 10.89 13.29
N LEU A 520 1.52 12.15 13.17
CA LEU A 520 2.86 12.53 12.71
C LEU A 520 3.65 13.12 13.87
N VAL A 521 4.85 12.62 14.12
CA VAL A 521 5.78 13.15 15.11
C VAL A 521 6.99 13.80 14.41
N LEU A 522 7.27 15.07 14.71
CA LEU A 522 8.52 15.74 14.36
C LEU A 522 9.47 15.62 15.54
N ALA A 523 10.38 14.64 15.47
CA ALA A 523 11.23 14.23 16.59
C ALA A 523 12.57 14.97 16.66
N SER A 524 12.92 15.79 15.65
CA SER A 524 14.23 16.44 15.59
C SER A 524 14.38 17.59 16.60
N GLY A 525 13.29 18.34 16.84
CA GLY A 525 13.34 19.60 17.57
C GLY A 525 14.09 20.74 16.87
N LEU A 526 14.54 20.53 15.63
CA LEU A 526 15.46 21.41 14.89
C LEU A 526 14.86 21.90 13.57
N ASP A 527 13.56 21.76 13.37
CA ASP A 527 12.89 22.20 12.14
C ASP A 527 13.02 23.72 11.95
N THR A 528 13.31 24.16 10.71
CA THR A 528 13.57 25.57 10.38
C THR A 528 12.69 26.15 9.27
N TYR A 529 11.78 25.35 8.69
CA TYR A 529 10.82 25.86 7.70
C TYR A 529 9.93 26.97 8.32
N THR A 530 9.58 27.97 7.51
CA THR A 530 8.96 29.22 8.00
C THR A 530 7.51 29.42 7.52
N GLY A 531 7.07 28.68 6.51
CA GLY A 531 5.69 28.70 6.05
C GLY A 531 4.73 28.05 7.06
N THR A 532 3.44 28.14 6.77
CA THR A 532 2.39 27.65 7.66
C THR A 532 2.41 26.13 7.80
N THR A 533 2.31 25.63 9.03
CA THR A 533 1.99 24.24 9.35
C THR A 533 0.47 24.06 9.39
N ASN A 534 -0.12 23.38 8.41
CA ASN A 534 -1.53 23.01 8.38
C ASN A 534 -1.70 21.58 8.90
N VAL A 535 -2.43 21.41 10.01
CA VAL A 535 -2.85 20.09 10.51
C VAL A 535 -4.28 19.87 10.07
N ASN A 536 -4.45 19.19 8.93
CA ASN A 536 -5.76 18.99 8.32
C ASN A 536 -6.50 17.79 8.92
N LYS A 537 -5.77 16.74 9.30
CA LYS A 537 -6.32 15.49 9.85
C LYS A 537 -5.36 14.82 10.83
N GLY A 538 -5.92 14.05 11.76
CA GLY A 538 -5.17 13.30 12.76
C GLY A 538 -4.42 14.21 13.73
N SER A 539 -3.30 13.72 14.24
CA SER A 539 -2.51 14.43 15.25
C SER A 539 -1.12 14.79 14.72
N LEU A 540 -0.64 15.99 15.08
CA LEU A 540 0.76 16.38 14.94
C LEU A 540 1.37 16.54 16.34
N PHE A 541 2.49 15.87 16.60
CA PHE A 541 3.33 16.13 17.77
C PHE A 541 4.68 16.70 17.32
N ALA A 542 5.14 17.74 18.01
CA ALA A 542 6.43 18.35 17.75
C ALA A 542 6.99 19.00 19.01
N PHE A 543 8.27 19.33 18.99
CA PHE A 543 8.88 20.22 19.97
C PHE A 543 9.92 21.10 19.26
N SER A 544 10.45 22.09 19.97
CA SER A 544 11.44 23.02 19.45
C SER A 544 12.57 23.17 20.48
N ASN A 545 13.79 22.94 20.03
CA ASN A 545 14.98 23.25 20.81
C ASN A 545 15.10 24.78 20.99
N PRO A 546 15.79 25.25 22.04
CA PRO A 546 16.03 26.68 22.24
C PRO A 546 16.64 27.33 20.99
N GLY A 547 16.01 28.41 20.50
CA GLY A 547 16.43 29.13 19.28
C GLY A 547 15.71 28.71 18.00
N TYR A 548 14.91 27.65 18.04
CA TYR A 548 14.09 27.18 16.91
C TYR A 548 12.61 27.52 17.16
N SER A 549 11.89 27.81 16.08
CA SER A 549 10.45 28.08 16.08
C SER A 549 9.89 27.72 14.72
N LEU A 550 8.72 27.09 14.71
CA LEU A 550 7.95 26.90 13.49
C LEU A 550 7.33 28.22 13.02
N GLY A 551 6.87 28.23 11.77
CA GLY A 551 5.96 29.24 11.25
C GLY A 551 4.60 29.23 11.94
N ALA A 552 3.59 29.81 11.28
CA ALA A 552 2.23 29.78 11.80
C ALA A 552 1.69 28.33 11.81
N ILE A 553 1.00 27.91 12.87
CA ILE A 553 0.32 26.62 12.94
C ILE A 553 -1.19 26.84 12.80
N SER A 554 -1.85 26.12 11.89
CA SER A 554 -3.29 26.09 11.72
C SER A 554 -3.83 24.67 11.93
N VAL A 555 -4.74 24.48 12.88
CA VAL A 555 -5.34 23.18 13.19
C VAL A 555 -6.80 23.18 12.78
N LYS A 556 -7.16 22.25 11.88
CA LYS A 556 -8.51 22.11 11.33
C LYS A 556 -9.46 21.39 12.30
N GLN A 557 -10.76 21.50 12.05
CA GLN A 557 -11.77 20.76 12.80
C GLN A 557 -11.45 19.25 12.84
N GLY A 558 -11.50 18.66 14.03
CA GLY A 558 -11.23 17.22 14.23
C GLY A 558 -9.75 16.82 14.18
N ALA A 559 -8.83 17.76 13.91
CA ALA A 559 -7.39 17.55 14.00
C ALA A 559 -6.85 17.97 15.38
N ALA A 560 -5.67 17.46 15.74
CA ALA A 560 -5.03 17.73 17.02
C ALA A 560 -3.56 18.17 16.88
N ILE A 561 -3.12 19.02 17.80
CA ILE A 561 -1.72 19.42 17.99
C ILE A 561 -1.26 19.08 19.39
N GLY A 562 -0.05 18.56 19.55
CA GLY A 562 0.57 18.31 20.86
C GLY A 562 2.03 18.73 20.88
N SER A 563 2.53 19.08 22.07
CA SER A 563 3.97 19.19 22.30
C SER A 563 4.48 17.95 23.01
N ALA A 564 5.49 17.30 22.44
CA ALA A 564 6.18 16.21 23.12
C ALA A 564 7.56 15.93 22.54
N GLN A 565 8.45 15.41 23.38
CA GLN A 565 9.69 14.77 22.94
C GLN A 565 9.41 13.34 22.47
N TRP A 566 10.31 12.83 21.63
CA TRP A 566 10.29 11.45 21.15
C TRP A 566 11.31 10.63 21.92
N ASP A 567 10.90 9.54 22.55
CA ASP A 567 11.82 8.55 23.08
C ASP A 567 12.29 7.66 21.94
N SER A 568 13.50 7.94 21.43
CA SER A 568 14.10 7.16 20.34
C SER A 568 14.42 5.70 20.70
N SER A 569 14.45 5.36 21.99
CA SER A 569 14.76 4.01 22.48
C SER A 569 13.51 3.15 22.62
N ALA A 570 12.41 3.72 23.10
CA ALA A 570 11.12 3.04 23.20
C ALA A 570 10.28 3.15 21.92
N ASP A 571 10.66 4.04 21.00
CA ASP A 571 9.88 4.42 19.83
C ASP A 571 8.45 4.86 20.21
N THR A 572 8.36 5.70 21.24
CA THR A 572 7.11 6.27 21.75
C THR A 572 7.24 7.75 22.01
N ILE A 573 6.08 8.42 22.16
CA ILE A 573 6.04 9.76 22.74
C ILE A 573 6.56 9.67 24.18
N GLU A 574 7.54 10.51 24.52
CA GLU A 574 8.13 10.54 25.85
C GLU A 574 7.12 11.10 26.86
N THR A 575 6.91 10.35 27.93
CA THR A 575 6.01 10.70 29.05
C THR A 575 6.75 10.71 30.39
N ASN A 576 8.03 10.36 30.40
CA ASN A 576 8.88 10.30 31.58
C ASN A 576 9.32 11.72 31.99
N PRO A 577 9.15 12.11 33.27
CA PRO A 577 9.60 13.41 33.79
C PRO A 577 11.11 13.65 33.69
N LEU A 578 11.93 12.61 33.54
CA LEU A 578 13.40 12.74 33.47
C LEU A 578 13.93 13.35 32.17
N ALA A 579 13.13 13.35 31.09
CA ALA A 579 13.53 13.90 29.80
C ALA A 579 13.46 15.45 29.75
N GLY A 580 12.82 16.07 30.74
CA GLY A 580 12.57 17.51 30.80
C GLY A 580 11.33 17.95 30.02
N GLU A 581 10.91 19.19 30.21
CA GLU A 581 9.74 19.76 29.53
C GLU A 581 10.00 19.93 28.03
N ALA A 582 9.11 19.39 27.19
CA ALA A 582 9.08 19.72 25.77
C ALA A 582 8.36 21.06 25.56
N ASN A 583 8.95 21.94 24.76
CA ASN A 583 8.32 23.20 24.34
C ASN A 583 8.23 23.26 22.82
N LEU A 584 7.02 23.42 22.27
CA LEU A 584 6.82 23.71 20.86
C LEU A 584 6.72 25.23 20.67
N ALA A 585 7.63 25.84 19.92
CA ALA A 585 7.59 27.27 19.60
C ALA A 585 7.04 27.50 18.18
N ALA A 586 6.13 28.46 18.03
CA ALA A 586 5.58 28.87 16.73
C ALA A 586 5.29 30.37 16.68
N SER A 587 5.24 30.97 15.49
CA SER A 587 4.91 32.41 15.37
C SER A 587 3.47 32.71 15.76
N SER A 588 2.54 31.81 15.41
CA SER A 588 1.13 31.88 15.78
C SER A 588 0.50 30.48 15.81
N LEU A 589 -0.59 30.34 16.56
CA LEU A 589 -1.43 29.14 16.56
C LEU A 589 -2.89 29.54 16.32
N SER A 590 -3.50 28.98 15.28
CA SER A 590 -4.91 29.19 14.96
C SER A 590 -5.69 27.88 14.97
N PHE A 591 -6.87 27.90 15.58
CA PHE A 591 -7.77 26.75 15.65
C PHE A 591 -9.06 27.01 14.88
N GLU A 592 -9.55 26.00 14.17
CA GLU A 592 -10.96 25.91 13.79
C GLU A 592 -11.79 25.36 14.96
N ASN A 593 -13.09 25.65 14.95
CA ASN A 593 -13.99 25.17 15.99
C ASN A 593 -14.10 23.63 15.98
N GLY A 594 -13.85 22.99 17.12
CA GLY A 594 -13.81 21.53 17.22
C GLY A 594 -12.45 20.90 16.89
N ALA A 595 -11.39 21.70 16.78
CA ALA A 595 -10.01 21.21 16.86
C ALA A 595 -9.64 20.83 18.30
N SER A 596 -8.58 20.03 18.45
CA SER A 596 -8.08 19.58 19.75
C SER A 596 -6.61 19.96 19.98
N MET A 597 -6.22 19.94 21.25
CA MET A 597 -4.84 20.04 21.70
C MET A 597 -4.57 18.90 22.70
N THR A 598 -3.46 18.21 22.52
CA THR A 598 -3.03 17.15 23.45
C THR A 598 -2.02 17.71 24.43
N ALA A 599 -2.37 17.70 25.72
CA ALA A 599 -1.48 18.03 26.82
C ALA A 599 -0.83 16.74 27.35
N VAL A 600 0.49 16.64 27.19
CA VAL A 600 1.27 15.54 27.77
C VAL A 600 1.75 15.98 29.14
N ILE A 601 1.25 15.32 30.18
CA ILE A 601 1.63 15.57 31.57
C ILE A 601 2.75 14.61 31.97
N LEU A 602 3.83 15.19 32.48
CA LEU A 602 5.02 14.48 32.93
C LEU A 602 4.98 14.33 34.44
N GLY A 603 5.18 13.11 34.96
CA GLY A 603 5.17 12.88 36.40
C GLY A 603 5.62 11.51 36.88
N ASP A 604 6.25 11.52 38.06
CA ASP A 604 6.33 10.42 39.04
C ASP A 604 5.82 11.00 40.36
N LEU A 605 5.29 10.16 41.26
CA LEU A 605 4.73 10.52 42.58
C LEU A 605 5.70 11.31 43.48
N SER A 606 6.98 11.46 43.10
CA SER A 606 8.06 12.01 43.92
C SER A 606 8.61 13.39 43.48
N ALA A 607 8.23 13.93 42.31
CA ALA A 607 8.77 15.18 41.75
C ALA A 607 7.67 16.22 41.45
N PRO A 608 7.97 17.54 41.38
CA PRO A 608 7.00 18.52 40.92
C PRO A 608 6.61 18.18 39.47
N PHE A 609 5.34 17.85 39.29
CA PHE A 609 4.77 17.55 37.99
C PHE A 609 4.98 18.73 37.03
N SER A 610 5.27 18.44 35.75
CA SER A 610 5.38 19.42 34.68
C SER A 610 4.53 19.01 33.49
N ALA A 611 4.30 19.92 32.55
CA ALA A 611 3.59 19.61 31.32
C ALA A 611 4.37 20.16 30.14
N ASN A 612 4.31 19.43 29.03
CA ASN A 612 4.77 19.97 27.76
C ASN A 612 3.91 21.16 27.38
N ARG A 613 4.53 22.17 26.77
CA ARG A 613 3.88 23.46 26.50
C ARG A 613 4.09 23.93 25.08
N ILE A 614 3.20 24.78 24.61
CA ILE A 614 3.30 25.46 23.33
C ILE A 614 3.54 26.95 23.59
N THR A 615 4.51 27.57 22.94
CA THR A 615 4.78 29.02 23.05
C THR A 615 4.55 29.68 21.70
N VAL A 616 3.67 30.69 21.66
CA VAL A 616 3.28 31.39 20.44
C VAL A 616 3.28 32.90 20.57
N GLY A 617 3.42 33.60 19.45
CA GLY A 617 3.15 35.04 19.39
C GLY A 617 1.66 35.33 19.55
N SER A 618 0.83 34.78 18.65
CA SER A 618 -0.62 34.97 18.69
C SER A 618 -1.40 33.65 18.73
N LEU A 619 -2.46 33.61 19.53
CA LEU A 619 -3.40 32.51 19.66
C LEU A 619 -4.79 32.94 19.16
N THR A 620 -5.30 32.32 18.10
CA THR A 620 -6.51 32.85 17.41
C THR A 620 -7.49 31.77 16.97
N ALA A 621 -8.76 32.15 16.81
CA ALA A 621 -9.77 31.33 16.16
C ALA A 621 -9.84 31.68 14.66
N ALA A 622 -9.68 30.69 13.78
CA ALA A 622 -9.70 30.89 12.32
C ALA A 622 -11.07 31.41 11.82
N GLY A 623 -12.16 31.10 12.52
CA GLY A 623 -13.53 31.54 12.20
C GLY A 623 -14.09 32.62 13.13
N GLY A 624 -13.24 33.35 13.87
CA GLY A 624 -13.66 34.37 14.85
C GLY A 624 -13.96 33.81 16.25
N THR A 625 -14.52 32.60 16.35
CA THR A 625 -14.64 31.84 17.62
C THR A 625 -14.30 30.37 17.43
N ALA A 626 -13.51 29.79 18.33
CA ALA A 626 -13.19 28.36 18.34
C ALA A 626 -13.19 27.81 19.77
N THR A 627 -13.92 26.72 19.97
CA THR A 627 -13.79 25.89 21.17
C THR A 627 -12.79 24.78 20.88
N VAL A 628 -11.72 24.72 21.67
CA VAL A 628 -10.63 23.75 21.54
C VAL A 628 -10.73 22.73 22.67
N GLY A 629 -10.77 21.45 22.31
CA GLY A 629 -10.70 20.35 23.27
C GLY A 629 -9.29 20.14 23.78
N VAL A 630 -9.11 20.00 25.09
CA VAL A 630 -7.84 19.57 25.67
C VAL A 630 -7.93 18.09 26.05
N ASP A 631 -7.18 17.27 25.33
CA ASP A 631 -6.96 15.85 25.62
C ASP A 631 -5.75 15.71 26.54
N LEU A 632 -5.84 14.86 27.56
CA LEU A 632 -4.75 14.61 28.51
C LEU A 632 -4.10 13.26 28.20
N ALA A 633 -2.77 13.25 28.11
CA ALA A 633 -1.96 12.05 27.96
C ALA A 633 -0.84 12.03 29.00
N GLY A 634 -0.32 10.84 29.35
CA GLY A 634 0.79 10.68 30.28
C GLY A 634 0.39 10.07 31.64
N ALA A 635 1.11 10.46 32.69
CA ALA A 635 1.03 9.83 34.01
C ALA A 635 -0.32 10.05 34.72
N ALA A 636 -0.73 9.08 35.55
CA ALA A 636 -1.89 9.22 36.42
C ALA A 636 -1.67 10.34 37.44
N LEU A 637 -2.58 11.30 37.47
CA LEU A 637 -2.52 12.43 38.39
C LEU A 637 -3.02 12.02 39.78
N THR A 638 -2.19 12.20 40.79
CA THR A 638 -2.55 11.97 42.20
C THR A 638 -2.54 13.25 43.04
N GLY A 639 -2.13 14.38 42.46
CA GLY A 639 -1.97 15.66 43.15
C GLY A 639 -2.67 16.84 42.47
N SER A 640 -2.94 17.87 43.25
CA SER A 640 -3.41 19.18 42.75
C SER A 640 -2.27 20.04 42.24
N GLY A 641 -2.53 20.94 41.29
CA GLY A 641 -1.49 21.79 40.72
C GLY A 641 -1.92 22.50 39.44
N ASN A 642 -1.12 23.50 39.03
CA ASN A 642 -1.31 24.24 37.78
C ASN A 642 -0.23 23.88 36.77
N TYR A 643 -0.61 23.68 35.51
CA TYR A 643 0.25 23.25 34.41
C TYR A 643 0.06 24.17 33.23
N THR A 644 1.12 24.84 32.79
CA THR A 644 1.04 25.74 31.64
C THR A 644 0.96 24.92 30.35
N LEU A 645 -0.08 25.16 29.56
CA LEU A 645 -0.28 24.53 28.27
C LEU A 645 0.21 25.39 27.12
N VAL A 646 -0.19 26.67 27.14
CA VAL A 646 0.12 27.61 26.07
C VAL A 646 0.60 28.91 26.66
N ASN A 647 1.76 29.39 26.21
CA ASN A 647 2.19 30.77 26.38
C ASN A 647 1.87 31.54 25.11
N TYR A 648 1.25 32.70 25.22
CA TYR A 648 0.89 33.55 24.09
C TYR A 648 1.13 35.03 24.40
N SER A 649 1.35 35.87 23.38
CA SER A 649 1.43 37.33 23.55
C SER A 649 0.09 38.02 23.31
N THR A 650 -0.70 37.52 22.37
CA THR A 650 -2.07 37.99 22.10
C THR A 650 -3.03 36.81 21.91
N THR A 651 -4.27 36.92 22.39
CA THR A 651 -5.32 35.93 22.16
C THR A 651 -6.57 36.57 21.56
N SER A 652 -7.29 35.87 20.69
CA SER A 652 -8.59 36.33 20.16
C SER A 652 -9.49 35.15 19.77
N GLY A 653 -10.66 35.08 20.39
CA GLY A 653 -11.74 34.18 19.98
C GLY A 653 -11.53 32.70 20.30
N VAL A 654 -10.48 32.32 21.03
CA VAL A 654 -10.22 30.92 21.41
C VAL A 654 -10.74 30.68 22.83
N THR A 655 -11.47 29.59 23.02
CA THR A 655 -11.86 29.08 24.34
C THR A 655 -11.38 27.64 24.44
N PHE A 656 -10.66 27.33 25.52
CA PHE A 656 -10.22 25.97 25.79
C PHE A 656 -11.16 25.33 26.79
N LEU A 657 -11.57 24.10 26.50
CA LEU A 657 -12.28 23.25 27.43
C LEU A 657 -11.54 21.92 27.51
N PRO A 658 -11.28 21.40 28.71
CA PRO A 658 -10.84 20.02 28.82
C PRO A 658 -11.93 19.13 28.22
N ARG A 659 -11.52 18.01 27.62
CA ARG A 659 -12.48 17.06 27.09
C ARG A 659 -13.35 16.47 28.20
N LEU A 660 -12.72 16.21 29.36
CA LEU A 660 -13.34 15.72 30.58
C LEU A 660 -13.10 16.72 31.72
N ASP A 661 -14.12 17.02 32.52
CA ASP A 661 -14.00 17.96 33.65
C ASP A 661 -13.43 17.34 34.93
N VAL A 662 -13.33 16.00 34.99
CA VAL A 662 -12.84 15.22 36.13
C VAL A 662 -12.09 13.97 35.66
N LEU A 663 -11.00 13.64 36.36
CA LEU A 663 -10.34 12.34 36.30
C LEU A 663 -10.27 11.78 37.73
N GLY A 664 -11.11 10.79 38.03
CA GLY A 664 -11.21 10.23 39.37
C GLY A 664 -11.83 11.20 40.37
N THR A 665 -11.11 11.53 41.44
CA THR A 665 -11.52 12.48 42.49
C THR A 665 -10.94 13.89 42.30
N ILE A 666 -10.26 14.14 41.17
CA ILE A 666 -9.61 15.41 40.84
C ILE A 666 -10.37 16.09 39.70
N GLY A 667 -10.76 17.35 39.92
CA GLY A 667 -11.35 18.19 38.91
C GLY A 667 -10.33 18.91 38.05
N VAL A 668 -10.63 19.04 36.75
CA VAL A 668 -9.80 19.67 35.73
C VAL A 668 -10.47 20.95 35.24
N ASN A 669 -9.78 22.07 35.34
CA ASN A 669 -10.20 23.33 34.73
C ASN A 669 -9.12 23.79 33.76
N VAL A 670 -9.51 24.29 32.59
CA VAL A 670 -8.60 25.10 31.77
C VAL A 670 -8.86 26.56 32.11
N THR A 671 -7.80 27.27 32.47
CA THR A 671 -7.84 28.69 32.80
C THR A 671 -6.99 29.44 31.79
N ASP A 672 -7.58 30.45 31.17
CA ASP A 672 -6.84 31.50 30.49
C ASP A 672 -6.76 32.71 31.43
N ASN A 673 -5.56 33.13 31.80
CA ASN A 673 -5.40 34.26 32.72
C ASN A 673 -5.55 35.63 32.02
N GLY A 674 -5.69 35.65 30.69
CA GLY A 674 -5.74 36.89 29.89
C GLY A 674 -4.44 37.69 29.91
N LEU A 675 -3.39 37.17 30.53
CA LEU A 675 -2.07 37.77 30.72
C LEU A 675 -0.98 36.97 29.98
N GLY A 676 -1.38 36.12 29.04
CA GLY A 676 -0.46 35.40 28.16
C GLY A 676 -0.24 33.92 28.48
N THR A 677 -1.05 33.30 29.36
CA THR A 677 -0.94 31.85 29.60
C THR A 677 -2.29 31.15 29.68
N VAL A 678 -2.41 30.03 28.98
CA VAL A 678 -3.46 29.02 29.18
C VAL A 678 -2.88 27.88 30.01
N SER A 679 -3.56 27.51 31.10
CA SER A 679 -3.08 26.50 32.05
C SER A 679 -4.19 25.52 32.45
N LEU A 680 -3.82 24.26 32.70
CA LEU A 680 -4.66 23.31 33.42
C LEU A 680 -4.51 23.54 34.92
N ALA A 681 -5.62 23.61 35.62
CA ALA A 681 -5.68 23.60 37.08
C ALA A 681 -6.36 22.31 37.53
N PHE A 682 -5.63 21.52 38.30
CA PHE A 682 -6.14 20.31 38.96
C PHE A 682 -6.35 20.60 40.43
N ALA A 683 -7.56 20.32 40.93
CA ALA A 683 -7.91 20.49 42.32
C ALA A 683 -8.76 19.30 42.81
N PRO A 684 -8.67 18.91 44.09
CA PRO A 684 -9.59 17.92 44.64
C PRO A 684 -11.04 18.39 44.47
N ILE A 685 -11.98 17.44 44.38
CA ILE A 685 -13.40 17.80 44.40
C ILE A 685 -13.76 18.18 45.84
N ASP A 686 -13.82 19.49 46.11
CA ASP A 686 -14.07 20.03 47.45
C ASP A 686 -15.50 19.80 47.97
N ASN A 687 -16.43 19.32 47.14
CA ASN A 687 -17.82 19.05 47.51
C ASN A 687 -18.09 17.55 47.52
N TYR A 688 -17.79 16.93 48.65
CA TYR A 688 -18.09 15.54 48.89
C TYR A 688 -19.24 15.36 49.88
N TRP A 689 -19.97 14.27 49.69
CA TRP A 689 -21.09 13.87 50.53
C TRP A 689 -20.58 13.37 51.89
N THR A 690 -21.12 13.90 52.98
CA THR A 690 -20.64 13.63 54.35
C THR A 690 -21.64 12.87 55.22
N SER A 691 -22.86 12.65 54.73
CA SER A 691 -24.01 12.10 55.48
C SER A 691 -24.31 12.78 56.84
N GLY A 692 -23.80 14.00 57.04
CA GLY A 692 -23.82 14.69 58.34
C GLY A 692 -25.07 15.54 58.64
N GLY A 693 -26.01 15.66 57.70
CA GLY A 693 -27.20 16.49 57.84
C GLY A 693 -28.37 15.82 58.55
N ALA A 694 -29.44 16.59 58.78
CA ALA A 694 -30.62 16.13 59.53
C ALA A 694 -31.49 15.10 58.78
N ASN A 695 -31.25 14.86 57.50
CA ASN A 695 -31.94 13.92 56.63
C ASN A 695 -31.08 13.67 55.38
N ASN A 696 -31.44 12.66 54.57
CA ASN A 696 -30.66 12.27 53.39
C ASN A 696 -31.01 13.08 52.12
N ASN A 697 -31.62 14.26 52.25
CA ASN A 697 -31.98 15.06 51.08
C ASN A 697 -30.75 15.67 50.41
N TYR A 698 -30.67 15.60 49.08
CA TYR A 698 -29.57 16.15 48.30
C TYR A 698 -29.36 17.65 48.55
N THR A 699 -30.44 18.42 48.70
CA THR A 699 -30.38 19.88 48.90
C THR A 699 -30.06 20.33 50.33
N THR A 700 -29.91 19.40 51.28
CA THR A 700 -29.54 19.74 52.66
C THR A 700 -28.05 20.08 52.72
N THR A 701 -27.71 21.34 52.98
CA THR A 701 -26.31 21.81 53.01
C THR A 701 -25.42 21.04 53.98
N GLY A 702 -25.96 20.58 55.12
CA GLY A 702 -25.21 19.79 56.10
C GLY A 702 -24.75 18.40 55.63
N ASN A 703 -25.28 17.91 54.50
CA ASN A 703 -24.83 16.65 53.88
C ASN A 703 -23.61 16.82 52.97
N TRP A 704 -23.15 18.05 52.76
CA TRP A 704 -22.01 18.37 51.89
C TRP A 704 -20.90 19.03 52.68
N SER A 705 -19.66 18.75 52.29
CA SER A 705 -18.46 19.33 52.91
C SER A 705 -18.37 20.86 52.81
N SER A 706 -18.87 21.46 51.72
CA SER A 706 -18.75 22.89 51.45
C SER A 706 -20.06 23.53 51.02
N TYR A 707 -20.64 23.10 49.89
CA TYR A 707 -21.96 23.57 49.43
C TYR A 707 -22.69 22.47 48.65
N VAL A 708 -23.99 22.66 48.42
CA VAL A 708 -24.82 21.74 47.61
C VAL A 708 -24.44 21.87 46.13
N PRO A 709 -23.89 20.84 45.47
CA PRO A 709 -23.53 20.92 44.06
C PRO A 709 -24.78 20.98 43.18
N ASN A 710 -25.04 22.12 42.54
CA ASN A 710 -26.11 22.24 41.54
C ASN A 710 -25.79 23.35 40.53
N GLY A 711 -25.49 22.97 39.29
CA GLY A 711 -25.14 23.85 38.17
C GLY A 711 -24.23 23.17 37.15
N THR A 712 -24.13 23.74 35.95
CA THR A 712 -23.35 23.20 34.82
C THR A 712 -21.83 23.27 35.01
N ASN A 713 -21.36 23.79 36.13
CA ASN A 713 -19.94 23.83 36.51
C ASN A 713 -19.71 23.20 37.89
N ARG A 714 -20.68 22.41 38.37
CA ARG A 714 -20.65 21.81 39.70
C ARG A 714 -20.34 20.32 39.61
N ARG A 715 -19.50 19.87 40.54
CA ARG A 715 -19.03 18.50 40.69
C ARG A 715 -19.59 17.95 41.99
N ALA A 716 -20.11 16.72 41.97
CA ALA A 716 -20.52 15.99 43.17
C ALA A 716 -19.61 14.77 43.36
N LEU A 717 -19.08 14.61 44.57
CA LEU A 717 -18.31 13.43 44.98
C LEU A 717 -19.06 12.68 46.09
N PHE A 718 -19.35 11.41 45.85
CA PHE A 718 -19.89 10.49 46.85
C PHE A 718 -18.76 9.59 47.32
N ASP A 719 -18.40 9.71 48.60
CA ASP A 719 -17.33 8.97 49.25
C ASP A 719 -17.79 8.54 50.64
N GLY A 720 -17.17 7.49 51.20
CA GLY A 720 -17.55 6.94 52.50
C GLY A 720 -18.57 5.79 52.43
N VAL A 721 -19.50 5.73 53.39
CA VAL A 721 -20.47 4.61 53.49
C VAL A 721 -21.68 4.89 52.58
N GLY A 722 -21.98 3.96 51.68
CA GLY A 722 -23.12 4.08 50.77
C GLY A 722 -24.48 4.18 51.47
N GLU A 723 -25.36 5.00 50.91
CA GLU A 723 -26.74 5.19 51.38
C GLU A 723 -27.68 5.66 50.27
N THR A 724 -28.99 5.66 50.54
CA THR A 724 -29.97 6.30 49.66
C THR A 724 -29.94 7.82 49.85
N VAL A 725 -29.66 8.52 48.76
CA VAL A 725 -29.63 9.99 48.65
C VAL A 725 -30.92 10.46 47.98
N ASN A 726 -31.74 11.17 48.73
CA ASN A 726 -33.05 11.64 48.30
C ASN A 726 -32.91 12.88 47.40
N LEU A 727 -33.07 12.68 46.09
CA LEU A 727 -33.11 13.75 45.09
C LEU A 727 -34.45 14.51 45.21
N ASN A 728 -34.44 15.58 46.01
CA ASN A 728 -35.61 16.38 46.35
C ASN A 728 -35.71 17.72 45.58
N ALA A 729 -34.89 17.89 44.55
CA ALA A 729 -34.93 18.99 43.57
C ALA A 729 -34.29 18.52 42.26
N ASN A 730 -34.51 19.25 41.17
CA ASN A 730 -33.73 19.03 39.94
C ASN A 730 -32.27 19.43 40.19
N VAL A 731 -31.35 18.57 39.79
CA VAL A 731 -29.92 18.76 39.99
C VAL A 731 -29.21 18.72 38.64
N THR A 732 -28.40 19.72 38.36
CA THR A 732 -27.52 19.76 37.19
C THR A 732 -26.07 19.61 37.66
N LEU A 733 -25.29 18.74 37.01
CA LEU A 733 -23.88 18.52 37.32
C LEU A 733 -23.06 18.42 36.04
N SER A 734 -21.83 18.93 36.11
CA SER A 734 -20.80 18.66 35.11
C SER A 734 -20.17 17.28 35.32
N SER A 735 -19.94 16.92 36.59
CA SER A 735 -19.45 15.60 36.98
C SER A 735 -20.17 15.01 38.19
N LEU A 736 -20.28 13.69 38.18
CA LEU A 736 -20.72 12.87 39.30
C LEU A 736 -19.70 11.75 39.55
N THR A 737 -19.05 11.73 40.70
CA THR A 737 -18.07 10.69 41.06
C THR A 737 -18.56 9.89 42.26
N PHE A 738 -18.53 8.56 42.17
CA PHE A 738 -18.63 7.62 43.27
C PHE A 738 -17.26 7.02 43.53
N ASN A 739 -16.68 7.36 44.69
CA ASN A 739 -15.39 6.83 45.13
C ASN A 739 -15.53 5.57 45.99
N SER A 740 -16.75 5.29 46.47
CA SER A 740 -17.09 4.11 47.24
C SER A 740 -18.48 3.57 46.85
N GLY A 741 -18.79 2.34 47.28
CA GLY A 741 -20.00 1.61 46.88
C GLY A 741 -21.20 1.80 47.80
N GLY A 742 -22.38 1.45 47.28
CA GLY A 742 -23.64 1.34 48.02
C GLY A 742 -24.53 2.58 47.99
N PHE A 743 -24.20 3.61 47.20
CA PHE A 743 -25.05 4.78 47.04
C PHE A 743 -26.22 4.50 46.08
N ASP A 744 -27.38 5.08 46.39
CA ASP A 744 -28.53 5.13 45.50
C ASP A 744 -29.09 6.56 45.42
N LEU A 745 -28.93 7.22 44.28
CA LEU A 745 -29.52 8.54 44.03
C LEU A 745 -30.99 8.36 43.61
N ALA A 746 -31.88 8.35 44.60
CA ALA A 746 -33.29 8.05 44.45
C ALA A 746 -34.16 9.32 44.33
N PRO A 747 -35.17 9.33 43.44
CA PRO A 747 -36.05 10.48 43.28
C PRO A 747 -37.11 10.52 44.38
N VAL A 748 -37.31 11.68 45.02
CA VAL A 748 -38.43 11.89 45.98
C VAL A 748 -39.73 12.23 45.25
N SER A 749 -39.65 12.68 44.01
CA SER A 749 -40.77 13.07 43.13
C SER A 749 -40.33 12.97 41.66
N ALA A 750 -40.94 13.72 40.73
CA ALA A 750 -40.52 13.79 39.32
C ALA A 750 -39.19 14.56 39.10
N TYR A 751 -38.36 14.69 40.14
CA TYR A 751 -37.07 15.36 40.04
C TYR A 751 -36.07 14.51 39.28
N LYS A 752 -35.23 15.17 38.48
CA LYS A 752 -34.24 14.52 37.62
C LYS A 752 -32.83 15.04 37.87
N LEU A 753 -31.86 14.21 37.53
CA LEU A 753 -30.46 14.56 37.39
C LEU A 753 -30.20 15.02 35.94
N THR A 754 -29.44 16.07 35.73
CA THR A 754 -29.06 16.54 34.40
C THR A 754 -27.54 16.60 34.30
N MET A 755 -26.97 15.90 33.33
CA MET A 755 -25.55 15.94 33.03
C MET A 755 -25.31 17.00 31.96
N ASP A 756 -24.70 18.12 32.36
CA ASP A 756 -24.36 19.25 31.50
C ASP A 756 -23.10 19.95 32.04
N SER A 757 -22.24 20.41 31.14
CA SER A 757 -20.94 20.99 31.51
C SER A 757 -20.69 22.30 30.75
N THR A 758 -20.40 23.38 31.45
CA THR A 758 -19.83 24.61 30.86
C THR A 758 -18.32 24.66 30.98
N ILE A 759 -17.73 23.72 31.70
CA ILE A 759 -16.29 23.66 32.01
C ILE A 759 -15.57 22.50 31.31
N ALA A 760 -16.28 21.70 30.51
CA ALA A 760 -15.72 20.66 29.65
C ALA A 760 -16.58 20.43 28.41
N LEU A 761 -16.01 19.74 27.42
CA LEU A 761 -16.73 19.33 26.21
C LEU A 761 -17.76 18.23 26.50
N SER A 762 -17.44 17.32 27.40
CA SER A 762 -18.32 16.25 27.86
C SER A 762 -18.60 16.40 29.36
N ALA A 763 -19.80 16.00 29.77
CA ALA A 763 -20.11 15.74 31.17
C ALA A 763 -19.58 14.34 31.58
N HIS A 764 -19.50 14.07 32.87
CA HIS A 764 -18.85 12.85 33.35
C HIS A 764 -19.57 12.16 34.50
N ILE A 765 -19.59 10.83 34.46
CA ILE A 765 -19.95 9.99 35.61
C ILE A 765 -18.83 8.99 35.84
N ASN A 766 -18.23 9.01 37.03
CA ASN A 766 -17.22 8.06 37.45
C ASN A 766 -17.75 7.16 38.55
N ASN A 767 -17.69 5.86 38.33
CA ASN A 767 -17.85 4.86 39.37
C ASN A 767 -16.49 4.19 39.57
N ILE A 768 -15.77 4.63 40.61
CA ILE A 768 -14.38 4.23 40.89
C ILE A 768 -14.31 3.08 41.90
N GLY A 769 -15.29 3.02 42.82
CA GLY A 769 -15.33 2.03 43.87
C GLY A 769 -16.74 1.50 44.13
N GLY A 770 -16.86 0.18 44.22
CA GLY A 770 -18.08 -0.54 44.55
C GLY A 770 -19.23 -0.41 43.54
N SER A 771 -20.39 -0.97 43.90
CA SER A 771 -21.59 -0.89 43.07
C SER A 771 -22.54 0.22 43.53
N ASN A 772 -22.97 1.08 42.62
CA ASN A 772 -23.81 2.25 42.91
C ASN A 772 -25.02 2.33 41.96
N THR A 773 -26.05 3.05 42.38
CA THR A 773 -27.31 3.18 41.65
C THR A 773 -27.72 4.65 41.46
N ILE A 774 -28.24 4.97 40.29
CA ILE A 774 -28.96 6.22 39.98
C ILE A 774 -30.38 5.82 39.60
N SER A 775 -31.27 5.85 40.59
CA SER A 775 -32.70 5.54 40.41
C SER A 775 -33.51 6.73 39.91
N ALA A 776 -33.00 7.94 40.06
CA ALA A 776 -33.64 9.14 39.52
C ALA A 776 -33.54 9.18 37.99
N PRO A 777 -34.55 9.72 37.27
CA PRO A 777 -34.42 10.01 35.84
C PRO A 777 -33.19 10.88 35.58
N ILE A 778 -32.48 10.61 34.48
CA ILE A 778 -31.27 11.34 34.10
C ILE A 778 -31.42 11.92 32.69
N ASP A 779 -30.98 13.16 32.51
CA ASP A 779 -31.06 13.89 31.25
C ASP A 779 -29.65 14.27 30.79
N LEU A 780 -29.18 13.70 29.68
CA LEU A 780 -27.85 13.96 29.14
C LEU A 780 -27.93 15.16 28.19
N SER A 781 -27.74 16.37 28.70
CA SER A 781 -27.78 17.58 27.87
C SER A 781 -26.50 17.74 27.03
N LYS A 782 -25.41 17.11 27.46
CA LYS A 782 -24.16 16.96 26.70
C LYS A 782 -23.75 15.51 26.58
N ASN A 783 -22.85 15.24 25.63
CA ASN A 783 -22.15 13.94 25.58
C ASN A 783 -21.57 13.65 26.96
N THR A 784 -21.89 12.48 27.49
CA THR A 784 -21.53 12.08 28.84
C THR A 784 -20.68 10.84 28.77
N ARG A 785 -19.45 10.93 29.27
CA ARG A 785 -18.62 9.74 29.48
C ARG A 785 -18.98 9.12 30.83
N ILE A 786 -19.13 7.81 30.86
CA ILE A 786 -19.47 7.02 32.03
C ILE A 786 -18.34 6.00 32.22
N THR A 787 -17.44 6.28 33.16
CA THR A 787 -16.36 5.36 33.51
C THR A 787 -16.83 4.48 34.65
N VAL A 788 -16.81 3.17 34.45
CA VAL A 788 -16.97 2.18 35.53
C VAL A 788 -15.65 1.44 35.62
N VAL A 789 -14.87 1.74 36.66
CA VAL A 789 -13.64 1.03 36.98
C VAL A 789 -14.02 -0.36 37.48
N ASP A 790 -13.16 -1.34 37.25
CA ASP A 790 -13.26 -2.65 37.92
C ASP A 790 -12.05 -2.70 38.84
N ASP A 791 -12.22 -2.98 40.14
CA ASP A 791 -11.10 -3.08 41.06
C ASP A 791 -10.38 -4.42 40.84
N PRO A 792 -9.18 -4.43 40.22
CA PRO A 792 -8.46 -5.68 39.97
C PRO A 792 -8.00 -6.37 41.26
N GLY A 793 -8.07 -5.69 42.41
CA GLY A 793 -7.71 -6.23 43.72
C GLY A 793 -8.76 -7.17 44.33
N THR A 794 -10.01 -7.15 43.84
CA THR A 794 -11.09 -7.99 44.37
C THR A 794 -11.59 -8.96 43.31
N VAL A 795 -11.06 -10.19 43.34
CA VAL A 795 -11.32 -11.24 42.33
C VAL A 795 -12.80 -11.66 42.19
N ASP A 796 -13.68 -11.27 43.13
CA ASP A 796 -15.08 -11.75 43.19
C ASP A 796 -16.17 -10.66 43.04
N VAL A 797 -15.83 -9.37 42.91
CA VAL A 797 -16.85 -8.31 42.80
C VAL A 797 -16.60 -7.44 41.57
N VAL A 798 -17.35 -7.71 40.50
CA VAL A 798 -17.40 -6.80 39.34
C VAL A 798 -18.14 -5.54 39.75
N GLU A 799 -17.47 -4.40 39.71
CA GLU A 799 -18.10 -3.13 40.05
C GLU A 799 -19.14 -2.74 38.99
N SER A 800 -20.24 -2.13 39.45
CA SER A 800 -21.34 -1.75 38.57
C SER A 800 -21.91 -0.38 38.89
N LEU A 801 -22.27 0.34 37.83
CA LEU A 801 -23.14 1.51 37.93
C LEU A 801 -24.49 1.15 37.33
N THR A 802 -25.54 1.13 38.14
CA THR A 802 -26.91 0.89 37.67
C THR A 802 -27.66 2.21 37.50
N ILE A 803 -28.13 2.48 36.29
CA ILE A 803 -29.03 3.60 36.00
C ILE A 803 -30.41 3.00 35.74
N SER A 804 -31.22 2.96 36.81
CA SER A 804 -32.58 2.40 36.76
C SER A 804 -33.63 3.46 36.44
N GLY A 805 -33.30 4.76 36.60
CA GLY A 805 -34.09 5.86 36.07
C GLY A 805 -33.96 6.00 34.56
N THR A 806 -34.96 6.59 33.90
CA THR A 806 -34.95 6.78 32.45
C THR A 806 -33.87 7.75 32.00
N ILE A 807 -33.09 7.36 30.98
CA ILE A 807 -32.05 8.19 30.37
C ILE A 807 -32.60 8.96 29.16
N GLY A 808 -32.73 10.28 29.29
CA GLY A 808 -33.11 11.21 28.22
C GLY A 808 -31.97 12.09 27.73
N GLY A 809 -32.33 13.08 26.91
CA GLY A 809 -31.43 14.15 26.45
C GLY A 809 -30.76 13.87 25.11
N THR A 810 -30.22 14.94 24.52
CA THR A 810 -29.59 14.90 23.19
C THR A 810 -28.15 14.39 23.21
N GLY A 811 -27.51 14.34 24.37
CA GLY A 811 -26.12 13.92 24.55
C GLY A 811 -25.92 12.41 24.39
N GLY A 812 -24.78 12.03 23.80
CA GLY A 812 -24.30 10.65 23.69
C GLY A 812 -23.83 10.04 25.02
N ILE A 813 -23.61 8.73 25.03
CA ILE A 813 -23.04 7.98 26.15
C ILE A 813 -21.73 7.37 25.69
N GLU A 814 -20.63 7.65 26.37
CA GLU A 814 -19.36 6.93 26.19
C GLU A 814 -19.10 6.04 27.40
N LYS A 815 -19.30 4.72 27.26
CA LYS A 815 -18.97 3.75 28.30
C LYS A 815 -17.47 3.49 28.29
N ALA A 816 -16.79 3.79 29.39
CA ALA A 816 -15.36 3.53 29.59
C ALA A 816 -15.11 2.65 30.84
N GLY A 817 -13.87 2.15 30.96
CA GLY A 817 -13.45 1.30 32.08
C GLY A 817 -13.94 -0.16 31.95
N ALA A 818 -13.34 -1.06 32.74
CA ALA A 818 -13.59 -2.50 32.65
C ALA A 818 -14.90 -2.96 33.29
N GLY A 819 -15.46 -2.18 34.23
CA GLY A 819 -16.67 -2.55 34.98
C GLY A 819 -17.96 -2.49 34.18
N THR A 820 -19.09 -2.72 34.85
CA THR A 820 -20.41 -2.88 34.23
C THR A 820 -21.27 -1.61 34.34
N LEU A 821 -21.77 -1.10 33.22
CA LEU A 821 -22.84 -0.10 33.19
C LEU A 821 -24.18 -0.80 32.94
N VAL A 822 -25.09 -0.76 33.91
CA VAL A 822 -26.43 -1.34 33.81
C VAL A 822 -27.45 -0.23 33.52
N VAL A 823 -28.31 -0.42 32.52
CA VAL A 823 -29.34 0.56 32.11
C VAL A 823 -30.70 -0.13 31.99
N SER A 824 -31.75 0.49 32.55
CA SER A 824 -33.11 -0.05 32.49
C SER A 824 -33.98 0.57 31.39
N SER A 825 -33.75 1.82 31.01
CA SER A 825 -34.63 2.53 30.06
C SER A 825 -33.97 3.75 29.44
N PHE A 826 -34.34 4.00 28.18
CA PHE A 826 -34.03 5.22 27.45
C PHE A 826 -35.33 5.97 27.17
N ALA A 827 -35.27 7.31 27.12
CA ALA A 827 -36.37 8.10 26.62
C ALA A 827 -36.44 8.05 25.09
N ASP A 828 -37.65 8.20 24.56
CA ASP A 828 -37.87 8.39 23.13
C ASP A 828 -37.38 9.78 22.69
N GLY A 829 -36.66 9.88 21.57
CA GLY A 829 -36.25 11.15 20.98
C GLY A 829 -34.86 11.15 20.33
N ALA A 830 -34.45 12.34 19.89
CA ALA A 830 -33.11 12.58 19.35
C ALA A 830 -32.07 12.45 20.47
N ALA A 831 -31.09 11.58 20.25
CA ALA A 831 -30.06 11.26 21.23
C ALA A 831 -28.74 10.95 20.51
N GLY A 832 -27.62 11.40 21.08
CA GLY A 832 -26.29 11.05 20.58
C GLY A 832 -25.96 9.58 20.78
N ASP A 833 -24.91 9.10 20.12
CA ASP A 833 -24.61 7.66 20.05
C ASP A 833 -24.28 7.01 21.41
N LEU A 834 -24.49 5.70 21.49
CA LEU A 834 -23.91 4.83 22.49
C LEU A 834 -22.53 4.36 22.01
N VAL A 835 -21.48 4.88 22.62
CA VAL A 835 -20.09 4.57 22.35
C VAL A 835 -19.57 3.57 23.37
N LEU A 836 -19.13 2.39 22.91
CA LEU A 836 -18.56 1.33 23.71
C LEU A 836 -17.02 1.42 23.69
N GLY A 837 -16.47 2.05 24.73
CA GLY A 837 -15.03 2.22 24.96
C GLY A 837 -14.43 1.20 25.94
N GLY A 838 -15.16 0.13 26.29
CA GLY A 838 -14.65 -0.98 27.11
C GLY A 838 -15.64 -1.52 28.15
N GLY A 839 -15.33 -2.71 28.67
CA GLY A 839 -16.08 -3.35 29.76
C GLY A 839 -17.44 -3.89 29.33
N VAL A 840 -18.42 -3.88 30.24
CA VAL A 840 -19.78 -4.41 30.00
C VAL A 840 -20.81 -3.29 29.96
N PHE A 841 -21.65 -3.27 28.93
CA PHE A 841 -22.91 -2.53 28.88
C PHE A 841 -24.07 -3.53 29.03
N SER A 842 -24.91 -3.39 30.04
CA SER A 842 -25.99 -4.32 30.36
C SER A 842 -27.36 -3.62 30.32
N TYR A 843 -28.23 -4.05 29.42
CA TYR A 843 -29.61 -3.58 29.37
C TYR A 843 -30.55 -4.55 30.09
N ILE A 844 -31.22 -4.07 31.14
CA ILE A 844 -32.16 -4.83 31.99
C ILE A 844 -33.62 -4.40 31.81
N GLY A 845 -33.87 -3.51 30.83
CA GLY A 845 -35.19 -2.97 30.55
C GLY A 845 -36.14 -3.94 29.85
N ALA A 846 -37.39 -3.49 29.73
CA ALA A 846 -38.34 -4.07 28.78
C ALA A 846 -37.94 -3.70 27.33
N THR A 847 -38.64 -4.24 26.32
CA THR A 847 -38.41 -3.83 24.93
C THR A 847 -38.61 -2.33 24.76
N GLY A 848 -37.63 -1.67 24.15
CA GLY A 848 -37.60 -0.24 23.97
C GLY A 848 -36.70 0.18 22.80
N SER A 849 -36.87 1.41 22.36
CA SER A 849 -36.08 1.99 21.28
C SER A 849 -35.52 3.34 21.65
N THR A 850 -34.45 3.77 20.98
CA THR A 850 -33.89 5.11 21.14
C THR A 850 -33.30 5.61 19.82
N GLY A 851 -33.13 6.93 19.67
CA GLY A 851 -32.52 7.54 18.49
C GLY A 851 -31.00 7.41 18.40
N ARG A 852 -30.35 6.76 19.38
CA ARG A 852 -28.89 6.61 19.45
C ARG A 852 -28.38 5.65 18.37
N GLY A 853 -27.20 5.92 17.82
CA GLY A 853 -26.39 4.92 17.10
C GLY A 853 -25.55 4.06 18.04
N LEU A 854 -24.77 3.14 17.47
CA LEU A 854 -23.82 2.28 18.17
C LEU A 854 -22.42 2.49 17.62
N ALA A 855 -21.47 2.89 18.48
CA ALA A 855 -20.07 3.03 18.13
C ALA A 855 -19.20 2.07 18.95
N ILE A 856 -18.31 1.30 18.31
CA ILE A 856 -17.46 0.29 18.98
C ILE A 856 -15.99 0.73 18.90
N MET A 857 -15.44 1.20 20.01
CA MET A 857 -14.08 1.77 20.06
C MET A 857 -13.07 0.87 20.77
N ALA A 858 -13.50 0.02 21.68
CA ALA A 858 -12.63 -0.94 22.37
C ALA A 858 -13.36 -2.28 22.61
N ALA A 859 -12.60 -3.30 23.04
CA ALA A 859 -13.14 -4.59 23.42
C ALA A 859 -14.26 -4.45 24.46
N SER A 860 -15.49 -4.79 24.08
CA SER A 860 -16.68 -4.53 24.87
C SER A 860 -17.67 -5.69 24.82
N THR A 861 -18.42 -5.86 25.91
CA THR A 861 -19.53 -6.80 26.01
C THR A 861 -20.85 -6.05 26.11
N VAL A 862 -21.82 -6.42 25.29
CA VAL A 862 -23.21 -6.00 25.39
C VAL A 862 -24.02 -7.16 25.97
N ASN A 863 -24.65 -6.94 27.12
CA ASN A 863 -25.58 -7.87 27.75
C ASN A 863 -27.00 -7.32 27.60
N VAL A 864 -27.96 -8.13 27.14
CA VAL A 864 -29.39 -7.79 27.18
C VAL A 864 -30.07 -8.89 27.96
N ASP A 865 -30.50 -8.59 29.19
CA ASP A 865 -30.73 -9.62 30.20
C ASP A 865 -31.99 -10.47 29.92
N SER A 866 -33.13 -9.80 29.71
CA SER A 866 -34.41 -10.48 29.50
C SER A 866 -34.58 -11.03 28.09
N ALA A 867 -34.97 -12.30 27.97
CA ALA A 867 -35.21 -12.98 26.69
C ALA A 867 -36.28 -12.30 25.81
N ALA A 868 -37.24 -11.61 26.44
CA ALA A 868 -38.31 -10.91 25.74
C ALA A 868 -37.93 -9.46 25.38
N ALA A 869 -36.80 -8.95 25.87
CA ALA A 869 -36.39 -7.58 25.65
C ALA A 869 -35.61 -7.43 24.34
N THR A 870 -35.96 -6.40 23.57
CA THR A 870 -35.15 -5.85 22.49
C THR A 870 -34.81 -4.40 22.79
N LEU A 871 -33.53 -4.04 22.73
CA LEU A 871 -33.07 -2.66 22.70
C LEU A 871 -32.77 -2.28 21.24
N THR A 872 -33.60 -1.41 20.66
CA THR A 872 -33.41 -0.92 19.28
C THR A 872 -32.74 0.45 19.27
N LEU A 873 -31.61 0.56 18.56
CA LEU A 873 -30.82 1.76 18.35
C LEU A 873 -31.07 2.26 16.91
N ASN A 874 -31.78 3.37 16.74
CA ASN A 874 -32.20 3.88 15.42
C ASN A 874 -31.19 4.86 14.77
N GLY A 875 -29.94 4.90 15.27
CA GLY A 875 -28.85 5.67 14.69
C GLY A 875 -27.84 4.79 13.94
N ASN A 876 -26.79 5.41 13.42
CA ASN A 876 -25.78 4.73 12.59
C ASN A 876 -24.89 3.77 13.40
N LEU A 877 -24.35 2.76 12.71
CA LEU A 877 -23.29 1.88 13.20
C LEU A 877 -21.90 2.44 12.85
N SER A 878 -20.99 2.51 13.81
CA SER A 878 -19.58 2.91 13.61
C SER A 878 -18.60 2.12 14.47
N GLY A 879 -17.31 2.10 14.13
CA GLY A 879 -16.30 1.38 14.94
C GLY A 879 -14.87 1.45 14.39
N ALA A 880 -13.90 1.34 15.30
CA ALA A 880 -12.47 1.56 15.04
C ALA A 880 -11.55 0.41 15.55
N GLY A 881 -12.02 -0.84 15.51
CA GLY A 881 -11.17 -2.03 15.69
C GLY A 881 -11.31 -2.79 17.02
N GLY A 882 -12.14 -2.35 17.97
CA GLY A 882 -12.45 -3.11 19.20
C GLY A 882 -13.15 -4.45 18.92
N SER A 883 -13.12 -5.41 19.85
CA SER A 883 -13.94 -6.63 19.75
C SER A 883 -15.34 -6.40 20.31
N LEU A 884 -16.36 -7.00 19.70
CA LEU A 884 -17.74 -6.94 20.17
C LEU A 884 -18.19 -8.33 20.64
N THR A 885 -18.62 -8.42 21.90
CA THR A 885 -19.24 -9.63 22.46
C THR A 885 -20.69 -9.36 22.84
N LYS A 886 -21.63 -10.19 22.38
CA LYS A 886 -23.05 -10.12 22.74
C LYS A 886 -23.43 -11.31 23.65
N THR A 887 -23.91 -11.00 24.84
CA THR A 887 -24.39 -11.94 25.88
C THR A 887 -25.81 -11.60 26.32
N GLY A 888 -26.38 -12.38 27.23
CA GLY A 888 -27.75 -12.19 27.74
C GLY A 888 -28.82 -12.70 26.78
N ALA A 889 -30.00 -13.03 27.29
CA ALA A 889 -31.01 -13.72 26.49
C ALA A 889 -31.75 -12.83 25.48
N GLY A 890 -31.75 -11.51 25.68
CA GLY A 890 -32.46 -10.55 24.83
C GLY A 890 -31.70 -10.11 23.58
N THR A 891 -32.26 -9.15 22.85
CA THR A 891 -31.73 -8.66 21.56
C THR A 891 -31.24 -7.23 21.65
N ILE A 892 -30.10 -6.94 21.03
CA ILE A 892 -29.73 -5.57 20.63
C ILE A 892 -29.88 -5.45 19.12
N GLU A 893 -30.54 -4.39 18.67
CA GLU A 893 -30.82 -4.12 17.27
C GLU A 893 -30.26 -2.74 16.91
N VAL A 894 -29.55 -2.64 15.79
CA VAL A 894 -29.08 -1.37 15.21
C VAL A 894 -29.74 -1.16 13.87
N ARG A 895 -30.47 -0.05 13.72
CA ARG A 895 -31.20 0.32 12.50
C ARG A 895 -30.61 1.61 11.96
N SER A 896 -29.62 1.48 11.09
CA SER A 896 -28.91 2.61 10.52
C SER A 896 -29.80 3.35 9.52
N PRO A 897 -30.13 4.64 9.76
CA PRO A 897 -30.96 5.42 8.87
C PRO A 897 -30.23 5.87 7.60
N SER A 898 -28.91 5.73 7.53
CA SER A 898 -28.06 6.14 6.40
C SER A 898 -26.91 5.16 6.21
N ALA A 899 -26.19 5.25 5.09
CA ALA A 899 -24.99 4.44 4.86
C ALA A 899 -23.97 4.64 5.99
N SER A 900 -23.49 3.53 6.56
CA SER A 900 -22.58 3.55 7.70
C SER A 900 -21.62 2.36 7.65
N SER A 901 -20.45 2.49 8.26
CA SER A 901 -19.45 1.42 8.31
C SER A 901 -18.76 1.37 9.67
N ALA A 902 -18.51 0.17 10.16
CA ALA A 902 -17.77 -0.11 11.38
C ALA A 902 -16.74 -1.21 11.17
N VAL A 903 -15.58 -1.07 11.81
CA VAL A 903 -14.55 -2.10 11.87
C VAL A 903 -14.43 -2.64 13.30
N VAL A 904 -14.40 -3.96 13.46
CA VAL A 904 -14.17 -4.65 14.74
C VAL A 904 -13.10 -5.74 14.59
N SER A 905 -12.33 -6.00 15.65
CA SER A 905 -11.30 -7.05 15.63
C SER A 905 -11.88 -8.45 15.73
N SER A 906 -13.01 -8.63 16.40
CA SER A 906 -13.77 -9.87 16.41
C SER A 906 -15.23 -9.61 16.76
N LEU A 907 -16.11 -10.52 16.33
CA LEU A 907 -17.53 -10.50 16.67
C LEU A 907 -17.89 -11.83 17.33
N THR A 908 -18.40 -11.79 18.56
CA THR A 908 -18.81 -12.96 19.33
C THR A 908 -20.25 -12.82 19.80
N ILE A 909 -21.12 -13.82 19.56
CA ILE A 909 -22.49 -13.85 20.06
C ILE A 909 -22.70 -15.15 20.85
N THR A 910 -22.76 -15.06 22.17
CA THR A 910 -22.89 -16.22 23.09
C THR A 910 -24.20 -16.24 23.85
N GLY A 911 -25.04 -15.20 23.72
CA GLY A 911 -26.40 -15.15 24.25
C GLY A 911 -27.29 -14.22 23.44
N GLY A 912 -28.56 -14.62 23.24
CA GLY A 912 -29.60 -13.76 22.70
C GLY A 912 -29.35 -13.33 21.26
N GLY A 913 -29.81 -12.13 20.88
CA GLY A 913 -29.76 -11.64 19.49
C GLY A 913 -28.90 -10.39 19.25
N LEU A 914 -28.20 -10.36 18.13
CA LEU A 914 -27.72 -9.13 17.49
C LEU A 914 -28.48 -8.95 16.17
N ALA A 915 -29.06 -7.78 15.93
CA ALA A 915 -29.71 -7.45 14.68
C ALA A 915 -29.10 -6.17 14.08
N ILE A 916 -28.85 -6.17 12.77
CA ILE A 916 -28.32 -5.03 12.01
C ILE A 916 -29.21 -4.82 10.78
N ASP A 917 -29.72 -3.61 10.63
CA ASP A 917 -30.69 -3.23 9.60
C ASP A 917 -30.23 -1.97 8.85
N GLY A 918 -29.95 -2.12 7.55
CA GLY A 918 -29.53 -1.03 6.66
C GLY A 918 -30.74 -0.41 5.97
N LEU A 919 -31.40 0.55 6.62
CA LEU A 919 -32.67 1.12 6.15
C LEU A 919 -32.53 1.97 4.88
N SER A 920 -31.47 2.78 4.80
CA SER A 920 -31.19 3.58 3.61
C SER A 920 -29.69 3.65 3.33
N GLY A 921 -29.25 2.91 2.31
CA GLY A 921 -27.84 2.76 1.98
C GLY A 921 -27.14 1.68 2.81
N THR A 922 -25.92 1.36 2.39
CA THR A 922 -25.19 0.20 2.90
C THR A 922 -24.74 0.39 4.35
N THR A 923 -25.15 -0.54 5.22
CA THR A 923 -24.64 -0.64 6.60
C THR A 923 -23.64 -1.78 6.69
N GLN A 924 -22.36 -1.45 6.83
CA GLN A 924 -21.27 -2.43 6.78
C GLN A 924 -20.64 -2.65 8.15
N LEU A 925 -20.46 -3.92 8.53
CA LEU A 925 -19.65 -4.33 9.68
C LEU A 925 -18.49 -5.21 9.18
N ASP A 926 -17.29 -4.67 9.22
CA ASP A 926 -16.05 -5.36 8.88
C ASP A 926 -15.43 -5.99 10.13
N VAL A 927 -15.25 -7.31 10.13
CA VAL A 927 -14.64 -8.10 11.19
C VAL A 927 -13.25 -8.55 10.72
N THR A 928 -12.19 -7.94 11.22
CA THR A 928 -10.81 -8.20 10.75
C THR A 928 -10.23 -9.51 11.26
N GLY A 929 -10.65 -9.96 12.44
CA GLY A 929 -10.37 -11.29 12.98
C GLY A 929 -11.51 -12.26 12.68
N GLY A 930 -12.02 -12.96 13.70
CA GLY A 930 -13.02 -14.01 13.54
C GLY A 930 -14.44 -13.62 13.94
N PHE A 931 -15.41 -14.37 13.40
CA PHE A 931 -16.81 -14.33 13.82
C PHE A 931 -17.19 -15.64 14.53
N SER A 932 -17.75 -15.54 15.74
CA SER A 932 -18.16 -16.68 16.55
C SER A 932 -19.60 -16.50 17.03
N MET A 933 -20.46 -17.50 16.83
CA MET A 933 -21.85 -17.45 17.30
C MET A 933 -22.25 -18.78 17.93
N ALA A 934 -22.86 -18.74 19.11
CA ALA A 934 -23.23 -19.91 19.91
C ALA A 934 -22.07 -20.92 20.02
N THR A 935 -20.89 -20.42 20.36
CA THR A 935 -19.70 -21.25 20.60
C THR A 935 -19.39 -21.30 22.08
N SER A 936 -18.94 -22.44 22.57
CA SER A 936 -18.46 -22.62 23.95
C SER A 936 -17.17 -23.45 23.96
N SER A 937 -16.57 -23.65 25.14
CA SER A 937 -15.49 -24.63 25.31
C SER A 937 -16.07 -26.00 25.66
N ALA A 938 -15.28 -27.07 25.50
CA ALA A 938 -15.69 -28.44 25.83
C ALA A 938 -16.13 -28.63 27.29
N SER A 939 -15.66 -27.76 28.19
CA SER A 939 -15.96 -27.77 29.62
C SER A 939 -17.00 -26.72 30.05
N ALA A 940 -17.62 -26.02 29.10
CA ALA A 940 -18.65 -25.02 29.36
C ALA A 940 -20.03 -25.51 28.91
N MET A 941 -21.08 -24.96 29.53
CA MET A 941 -22.46 -25.20 29.10
C MET A 941 -22.66 -24.70 27.66
N PRO A 942 -23.54 -25.35 26.87
CA PRO A 942 -23.92 -24.87 25.56
C PRO A 942 -24.41 -23.42 25.59
N THR A 943 -23.96 -22.62 24.62
CA THR A 943 -24.42 -21.24 24.45
C THR A 943 -25.49 -21.16 23.37
N SER A 944 -26.23 -20.05 23.33
CA SER A 944 -27.19 -19.77 22.27
C SER A 944 -26.92 -18.41 21.64
N GLY A 945 -27.26 -18.24 20.36
CA GLY A 945 -27.01 -16.97 19.68
C GLY A 945 -27.89 -16.79 18.45
N ARG A 946 -28.26 -15.55 18.19
CA ARG A 946 -29.01 -15.16 16.99
C ARG A 946 -28.35 -13.96 16.34
N LEU A 947 -28.21 -14.02 15.01
CA LEU A 947 -27.83 -12.89 14.17
C LEU A 947 -28.94 -12.63 13.15
N THR A 948 -29.36 -11.38 13.04
CA THR A 948 -30.31 -10.93 12.02
C THR A 948 -29.68 -9.82 11.19
N LEU A 949 -29.67 -9.97 9.86
CA LEU A 949 -29.20 -8.97 8.90
C LEU A 949 -30.37 -8.61 7.97
N SER A 950 -30.69 -7.33 7.79
CA SER A 950 -31.79 -6.87 6.91
C SER A 950 -31.45 -5.60 6.15
N GLY A 951 -32.28 -5.24 5.17
CA GLY A 951 -32.02 -4.09 4.29
C GLY A 951 -30.72 -4.25 3.49
N ASP A 952 -29.98 -3.14 3.31
CA ASP A 952 -28.68 -3.12 2.63
C ASP A 952 -27.51 -3.39 3.62
N THR A 953 -27.61 -4.41 4.46
CA THR A 953 -26.55 -4.74 5.44
C THR A 953 -25.45 -5.60 4.85
N VAL A 954 -24.19 -5.34 5.20
CA VAL A 954 -23.03 -6.17 4.83
C VAL A 954 -22.24 -6.56 6.07
N LEU A 955 -22.18 -7.85 6.39
CA LEU A 955 -21.22 -8.39 7.33
C LEU A 955 -20.03 -8.94 6.54
N ASN A 956 -18.84 -8.42 6.75
CA ASN A 956 -17.62 -8.85 6.04
C ASN A 956 -16.60 -9.39 7.05
N VAL A 957 -16.27 -10.68 6.98
CA VAL A 957 -15.39 -11.35 7.95
C VAL A 957 -14.11 -11.80 7.26
N ALA A 958 -12.98 -11.18 7.60
CA ALA A 958 -11.69 -11.52 7.02
C ALA A 958 -11.14 -12.86 7.54
N GLY A 959 -11.34 -13.15 8.84
CA GLY A 959 -10.90 -14.40 9.46
C GLY A 959 -11.92 -15.53 9.38
N TYR A 960 -11.82 -16.44 10.35
CA TYR A 960 -12.61 -17.67 10.39
C TYR A 960 -13.98 -17.45 11.03
N SER A 961 -15.02 -18.03 10.43
CA SER A 961 -16.38 -18.01 10.98
C SER A 961 -16.78 -19.35 11.61
N ALA A 962 -17.21 -19.33 12.88
CA ALA A 962 -17.66 -20.50 13.62
C ALA A 962 -19.06 -20.27 14.19
N ILE A 963 -20.04 -21.08 13.75
CA ILE A 963 -21.43 -20.98 14.22
C ILE A 963 -21.85 -22.31 14.83
N GLY A 964 -22.33 -22.30 16.08
CA GLY A 964 -22.85 -23.46 16.81
C GLY A 964 -21.78 -24.53 17.05
N THR A 965 -20.92 -24.38 18.06
CA THR A 965 -19.91 -25.39 18.44
C THR A 965 -20.13 -25.89 19.88
N TYR A 966 -19.67 -27.11 20.18
CA TYR A 966 -19.83 -27.76 21.49
C TYR A 966 -21.26 -27.76 22.05
N GLY A 967 -22.24 -28.13 21.22
CA GLY A 967 -23.67 -28.21 21.56
C GLY A 967 -24.42 -26.89 21.42
N GLY A 968 -23.78 -25.84 20.91
CA GLY A 968 -24.39 -24.53 20.79
C GLY A 968 -25.62 -24.48 19.86
N THR A 969 -26.57 -23.61 20.20
CA THR A 969 -27.80 -23.37 19.41
C THR A 969 -27.76 -21.99 18.74
N ALA A 970 -27.71 -21.95 17.41
CA ALA A 970 -27.57 -20.71 16.65
C ALA A 970 -28.72 -20.47 15.66
N SER A 971 -29.06 -19.21 15.40
CA SER A 971 -29.91 -18.82 14.27
C SER A 971 -29.32 -17.64 13.50
N LEU A 972 -29.27 -17.74 12.18
CA LEU A 972 -28.90 -16.67 11.26
C LEU A 972 -30.09 -16.36 10.37
N THR A 973 -30.61 -15.15 10.43
CA THR A 973 -31.70 -14.68 9.56
C THR A 973 -31.19 -13.55 8.69
N MET A 974 -31.37 -13.65 7.37
CA MET A 974 -30.95 -12.63 6.40
C MET A 974 -32.14 -12.25 5.51
N ASN A 975 -32.43 -10.96 5.38
CA ASN A 975 -33.55 -10.44 4.59
C ASN A 975 -33.09 -9.40 3.56
N ASP A 976 -33.93 -9.13 2.56
CA ASP A 976 -33.72 -8.10 1.55
C ASP A 976 -32.38 -8.23 0.81
N ASN A 977 -31.50 -7.23 0.84
CA ASN A 977 -30.21 -7.25 0.16
C ASN A 977 -29.05 -7.58 1.12
N ALA A 978 -29.35 -8.16 2.29
CA ALA A 978 -28.33 -8.45 3.28
C ALA A 978 -27.25 -9.40 2.73
N MET A 979 -25.98 -9.05 2.94
CA MET A 979 -24.82 -9.83 2.52
C MET A 979 -23.99 -10.27 3.72
N TYR A 980 -23.49 -11.50 3.67
CA TYR A 980 -22.51 -12.04 4.59
C TYR A 980 -21.32 -12.60 3.82
N LYS A 981 -20.19 -11.91 3.90
CA LYS A 981 -18.94 -12.25 3.22
C LYS A 981 -17.93 -12.86 4.19
N GLY A 982 -17.21 -13.87 3.76
CA GLY A 982 -16.20 -14.55 4.58
C GLY A 982 -15.05 -15.18 3.78
N THR A 983 -13.98 -15.55 4.48
CA THR A 983 -12.89 -16.33 3.87
C THR A 983 -13.17 -17.83 3.94
N SER A 984 -13.32 -18.35 5.16
CA SER A 984 -13.67 -19.75 5.44
C SER A 984 -14.54 -19.82 6.68
N GLY A 985 -15.45 -20.79 6.72
CA GLY A 985 -16.35 -20.91 7.86
C GLY A 985 -17.03 -22.26 7.97
N ARG A 986 -17.38 -22.59 9.22
CA ARG A 986 -18.23 -23.73 9.56
C ARG A 986 -19.51 -23.24 10.22
N VAL A 987 -20.62 -23.87 9.83
CA VAL A 987 -21.93 -23.67 10.41
C VAL A 987 -22.41 -25.00 10.97
N GLY A 988 -22.69 -25.03 12.27
CA GLY A 988 -23.11 -26.23 12.98
C GLY A 988 -21.98 -27.21 13.21
N GLY A 989 -20.95 -26.79 13.94
CA GLY A 989 -20.25 -27.72 14.82
C GLY A 989 -18.81 -28.08 14.52
N MET A 990 -18.24 -28.64 15.57
CA MET A 990 -17.11 -29.56 15.70
C MET A 990 -17.27 -30.00 17.16
N TYR A 991 -17.50 -31.29 17.41
CA TYR A 991 -17.74 -31.87 18.74
C TYR A 991 -19.14 -31.64 19.35
N ARG A 992 -19.63 -32.65 20.06
CA ARG A 992 -20.78 -32.57 20.97
C ARG A 992 -20.36 -31.92 22.29
N ASN A 993 -21.30 -31.35 23.03
CA ASN A 993 -21.00 -30.92 24.39
C ASN A 993 -20.70 -32.14 25.28
N LEU A 994 -19.61 -32.12 26.05
CA LEU A 994 -19.25 -33.26 26.91
C LEU A 994 -20.13 -33.34 28.18
N LEU A 995 -20.74 -32.23 28.58
CA LEU A 995 -21.57 -32.15 29.78
C LEU A 995 -23.02 -32.57 29.50
N THR A 996 -23.59 -32.11 28.39
CA THR A 996 -25.01 -32.37 28.05
C THR A 996 -25.19 -33.43 26.96
N SER A 997 -24.14 -33.79 26.23
CA SER A 997 -24.20 -34.61 25.01
C SER A 997 -25.02 -33.99 23.86
N ASP A 998 -25.35 -32.70 23.95
CA ASP A 998 -26.14 -32.01 22.92
C ASP A 998 -25.36 -31.87 21.61
N TYR A 999 -26.12 -31.96 20.52
CA TYR A 999 -25.64 -31.66 19.17
C TYR A 999 -25.71 -30.17 18.91
N ASN A 1000 -24.83 -29.71 18.03
CA ASN A 1000 -24.85 -28.34 17.54
C ASN A 1000 -26.13 -28.13 16.72
N THR A 1001 -26.94 -27.14 17.06
CA THR A 1001 -28.21 -26.88 16.34
C THR A 1001 -28.13 -25.52 15.67
N VAL A 1002 -28.23 -25.46 14.34
CA VAL A 1002 -28.15 -24.19 13.61
C VAL A 1002 -29.27 -24.06 12.58
N ALA A 1003 -29.97 -22.93 12.61
CA ALA A 1003 -30.92 -22.54 11.58
C ALA A 1003 -30.38 -21.34 10.78
N ILE A 1004 -30.34 -21.46 9.45
CA ILE A 1004 -30.12 -20.35 8.54
C ILE A 1004 -31.42 -20.11 7.77
N GLU A 1005 -31.88 -18.87 7.75
CA GLU A 1005 -33.04 -18.44 6.96
C GLU A 1005 -32.65 -17.23 6.12
N MET A 1006 -32.80 -17.34 4.80
CA MET A 1006 -32.46 -16.28 3.85
C MET A 1006 -33.68 -15.93 3.00
N ASN A 1007 -34.00 -14.65 2.92
CA ASN A 1007 -35.16 -14.12 2.21
C ASN A 1007 -34.76 -13.00 1.24
N GLY A 1008 -35.61 -12.72 0.23
CA GLY A 1008 -35.35 -11.63 -0.71
C GLY A 1008 -34.16 -11.92 -1.62
N ASN A 1009 -33.20 -11.00 -1.67
CA ASN A 1009 -31.93 -11.09 -2.42
C ASN A 1009 -30.72 -11.39 -1.51
N ALA A 1010 -30.96 -11.89 -0.29
CA ALA A 1010 -29.89 -12.10 0.68
C ALA A 1010 -28.80 -13.04 0.16
N ALA A 1011 -27.53 -12.74 0.43
CA ALA A 1011 -26.39 -13.47 -0.13
C ALA A 1011 -25.34 -13.85 0.91
N ILE A 1012 -24.83 -15.07 0.85
CA ILE A 1012 -23.62 -15.51 1.56
C ILE A 1012 -22.50 -15.73 0.53
N GLU A 1013 -21.33 -15.12 0.72
CA GLU A 1013 -20.19 -15.19 -0.21
C GLU A 1013 -18.91 -15.61 0.53
N PHE A 1014 -18.35 -16.77 0.21
CA PHE A 1014 -17.12 -17.28 0.84
C PHE A 1014 -16.03 -17.57 -0.20
N THR A 1015 -14.80 -17.10 0.03
CA THR A 1015 -13.72 -17.32 -0.95
C THR A 1015 -13.15 -18.73 -0.93
N SER A 1016 -13.21 -19.44 0.21
CA SER A 1016 -12.69 -20.80 0.38
C SER A 1016 -13.79 -21.85 0.54
N PHE A 1017 -14.33 -22.06 1.74
CA PHE A 1017 -15.38 -23.06 1.97
C PHE A 1017 -16.44 -22.55 2.94
N PHE A 1018 -17.66 -23.08 2.77
CA PHE A 1018 -18.79 -22.85 3.65
C PHE A 1018 -19.48 -24.18 3.97
N ASN A 1019 -19.17 -24.73 5.15
CA ASN A 1019 -19.70 -26.03 5.58
C ASN A 1019 -21.00 -25.83 6.36
N ILE A 1020 -22.08 -26.46 5.88
CA ILE A 1020 -23.41 -26.48 6.48
C ILE A 1020 -23.57 -27.84 7.18
N GLY A 1021 -23.26 -27.84 8.46
CA GLY A 1021 -23.21 -28.98 9.37
C GLY A 1021 -21.89 -29.73 9.32
N GLU A 1022 -21.21 -29.80 10.46
CA GLU A 1022 -20.08 -30.71 10.69
C GLU A 1022 -20.39 -31.72 11.81
N THR A 1023 -19.40 -32.51 12.26
CA THR A 1023 -19.57 -33.59 13.26
C THR A 1023 -20.47 -33.22 14.44
N TYR A 1024 -21.49 -34.05 14.72
CA TYR A 1024 -22.51 -33.88 15.78
C TYR A 1024 -23.37 -32.62 15.61
N SER A 1025 -24.07 -32.50 14.49
CA SER A 1025 -24.87 -31.31 14.20
C SER A 1025 -26.23 -31.57 13.56
N ASN A 1026 -27.15 -30.66 13.84
CA ASN A 1026 -28.46 -30.51 13.21
C ASN A 1026 -28.51 -29.11 12.58
N VAL A 1027 -28.33 -29.03 11.27
CA VAL A 1027 -28.33 -27.75 10.56
C VAL A 1027 -29.46 -27.71 9.55
N THR A 1028 -30.19 -26.60 9.50
CA THR A 1028 -31.20 -26.36 8.45
C THR A 1028 -30.92 -25.00 7.82
N ALA A 1029 -30.71 -24.98 6.50
CA ALA A 1029 -30.58 -23.77 5.71
C ALA A 1029 -31.79 -23.64 4.77
N THR A 1030 -32.60 -22.61 4.96
CA THR A 1030 -33.76 -22.30 4.12
C THR A 1030 -33.50 -21.03 3.33
N LEU A 1031 -33.49 -21.15 2.00
CA LEU A 1031 -33.28 -20.06 1.07
C LEU A 1031 -34.60 -19.80 0.33
N ASN A 1032 -35.10 -18.57 0.42
CA ASN A 1032 -36.33 -18.11 -0.23
C ASN A 1032 -36.03 -16.99 -1.22
N GLY A 1033 -36.92 -16.79 -2.21
CA GLY A 1033 -36.81 -15.68 -3.16
C GLY A 1033 -35.61 -15.84 -4.10
N ALA A 1034 -34.79 -14.80 -4.23
CA ALA A 1034 -33.56 -14.78 -5.01
C ALA A 1034 -32.30 -14.89 -4.14
N SER A 1035 -32.43 -15.43 -2.92
CA SER A 1035 -31.30 -15.59 -2.01
C SER A 1035 -30.26 -16.60 -2.53
N SER A 1036 -29.00 -16.39 -2.18
CA SER A 1036 -27.90 -17.20 -2.75
C SER A 1036 -26.77 -17.50 -1.76
N ILE A 1037 -26.12 -18.65 -1.94
CA ILE A 1037 -24.85 -18.98 -1.30
C ILE A 1037 -23.82 -19.26 -2.38
N THR A 1038 -22.70 -18.54 -2.34
CA THR A 1038 -21.55 -18.72 -3.23
C THR A 1038 -20.31 -19.05 -2.41
N ALA A 1039 -19.63 -20.16 -2.71
CA ALA A 1039 -18.38 -20.49 -2.03
C ALA A 1039 -17.38 -21.28 -2.90
N GLY A 1040 -16.10 -21.30 -2.54
CA GLY A 1040 -15.14 -22.22 -3.17
C GLY A 1040 -15.50 -23.70 -2.94
N SER A 1041 -16.18 -24.06 -1.86
CA SER A 1041 -16.91 -25.33 -1.72
C SER A 1041 -18.08 -25.18 -0.76
N ILE A 1042 -19.17 -25.91 -1.01
CA ILE A 1042 -20.36 -25.94 -0.17
C ILE A 1042 -20.60 -27.39 0.23
N ASP A 1043 -20.54 -27.69 1.52
CA ASP A 1043 -20.73 -29.06 2.02
C ASP A 1043 -21.94 -29.11 2.96
N PHE A 1044 -22.88 -30.01 2.71
CA PHE A 1044 -23.97 -30.36 3.63
C PHE A 1044 -23.61 -31.65 4.35
N GLY A 1045 -23.34 -31.57 5.66
CA GLY A 1045 -23.00 -32.73 6.49
C GLY A 1045 -21.57 -33.23 6.28
N TRP A 1046 -20.60 -32.54 6.89
CA TRP A 1046 -19.17 -32.90 6.90
C TRP A 1046 -18.75 -33.53 8.23
N GLY A 1047 -18.66 -34.85 8.31
CA GLY A 1047 -18.23 -35.58 9.52
C GLY A 1047 -19.31 -36.51 10.10
N ASP A 1048 -19.05 -37.08 11.27
CA ASP A 1048 -19.93 -38.10 11.87
C ASP A 1048 -21.19 -37.49 12.49
N GLU A 1049 -22.30 -38.26 12.45
CA GLU A 1049 -23.55 -37.92 13.15
C GLU A 1049 -24.10 -36.52 12.80
N THR A 1050 -24.15 -36.22 11.50
CA THR A 1050 -24.67 -34.94 10.99
C THR A 1050 -26.08 -35.09 10.42
N ASN A 1051 -26.88 -34.03 10.51
CA ASN A 1051 -28.18 -33.92 9.90
C ASN A 1051 -28.33 -32.51 9.32
N SER A 1052 -27.97 -32.35 8.05
CA SER A 1052 -27.90 -31.04 7.38
C SER A 1052 -28.94 -30.96 6.26
N ILE A 1053 -29.85 -30.00 6.35
CA ILE A 1053 -30.99 -29.86 5.43
C ILE A 1053 -30.86 -28.55 4.66
N GLY A 1054 -30.92 -28.62 3.33
CA GLY A 1054 -31.00 -27.45 2.45
C GLY A 1054 -32.37 -27.34 1.79
N VAL A 1055 -33.10 -26.27 2.06
CA VAL A 1055 -34.41 -25.97 1.42
C VAL A 1055 -34.22 -24.79 0.48
N LEU A 1056 -34.42 -25.00 -0.82
CA LEU A 1056 -34.32 -23.97 -1.85
C LEU A 1056 -35.71 -23.67 -2.41
N ASN A 1057 -36.18 -22.44 -2.23
CA ASN A 1057 -37.49 -21.97 -2.67
C ASN A 1057 -37.35 -20.80 -3.65
N GLY A 1058 -38.24 -20.74 -4.65
CA GLY A 1058 -38.25 -19.65 -5.63
C GLY A 1058 -37.09 -19.74 -6.62
N THR A 1059 -36.31 -18.67 -6.73
CA THR A 1059 -35.13 -18.55 -7.60
C THR A 1059 -33.81 -18.64 -6.83
N SER A 1060 -33.84 -19.18 -5.60
CA SER A 1060 -32.66 -19.30 -4.76
C SER A 1060 -31.60 -20.21 -5.37
N SER A 1061 -30.31 -19.95 -5.10
CA SER A 1061 -29.22 -20.70 -5.73
C SER A 1061 -28.05 -21.02 -4.80
N LEU A 1062 -27.38 -22.15 -5.06
CA LEU A 1062 -26.07 -22.49 -4.50
C LEU A 1062 -25.05 -22.53 -5.64
N THR A 1063 -23.94 -21.82 -5.49
CA THR A 1063 -22.91 -21.71 -6.54
C THR A 1063 -21.53 -22.03 -5.97
N THR A 1064 -20.79 -22.92 -6.63
CA THR A 1064 -19.39 -23.16 -6.30
C THR A 1064 -18.46 -22.41 -7.26
N THR A 1065 -17.33 -21.89 -6.77
CA THR A 1065 -16.34 -21.19 -7.60
C THR A 1065 -15.08 -22.04 -7.83
N GLY A 1066 -14.52 -21.99 -9.03
CA GLY A 1066 -13.28 -22.70 -9.37
C GLY A 1066 -13.45 -24.22 -9.46
N THR A 1067 -12.59 -24.98 -8.79
CA THR A 1067 -12.67 -26.47 -8.69
C THR A 1067 -13.58 -26.93 -7.56
N GLY A 1068 -14.49 -26.07 -7.13
CA GLY A 1068 -15.33 -26.28 -5.96
C GLY A 1068 -16.35 -27.40 -6.10
N ILE A 1069 -16.60 -28.09 -4.99
CA ILE A 1069 -17.54 -29.22 -4.91
C ILE A 1069 -18.75 -28.78 -4.07
N LEU A 1070 -19.95 -29.11 -4.56
CA LEU A 1070 -21.17 -29.17 -3.75
C LEU A 1070 -21.31 -30.62 -3.27
N SER A 1071 -21.16 -30.85 -1.96
CA SER A 1071 -21.26 -32.20 -1.39
C SER A 1071 -22.47 -32.32 -0.48
N VAL A 1072 -23.13 -33.47 -0.51
CA VAL A 1072 -24.23 -33.80 0.41
C VAL A 1072 -23.92 -35.15 1.06
N GLY A 1073 -23.77 -35.18 2.39
CA GLY A 1073 -23.36 -36.37 3.15
C GLY A 1073 -21.91 -36.79 2.87
N ARG A 1074 -20.97 -35.83 2.83
CA ARG A 1074 -19.63 -36.02 2.24
C ARG A 1074 -18.75 -37.05 2.96
N THR A 1075 -18.80 -37.11 4.29
CA THR A 1075 -17.83 -37.85 5.11
C THR A 1075 -18.43 -38.20 6.46
N GLY A 1076 -18.19 -39.42 6.97
CA GLY A 1076 -18.47 -39.80 8.36
C GLY A 1076 -19.58 -40.84 8.56
N ALA A 1077 -19.53 -41.55 9.69
CA ALA A 1077 -20.55 -42.50 10.11
C ALA A 1077 -21.86 -41.76 10.44
N ASN A 1078 -22.98 -42.23 9.87
CA ASN A 1078 -24.31 -41.64 10.05
C ASN A 1078 -24.44 -40.17 9.61
N ALA A 1079 -23.58 -39.69 8.71
CA ALA A 1079 -23.75 -38.38 8.09
C ALA A 1079 -25.01 -38.38 7.20
N LYS A 1080 -25.94 -37.47 7.46
CA LYS A 1080 -27.16 -37.25 6.68
C LYS A 1080 -27.16 -35.82 6.14
N GLY A 1081 -27.30 -35.70 4.84
CA GLY A 1081 -27.60 -34.46 4.15
C GLY A 1081 -28.82 -34.65 3.25
N SER A 1082 -29.72 -33.68 3.18
CA SER A 1082 -30.89 -33.71 2.28
C SER A 1082 -31.19 -32.37 1.65
#